data_AF-A0A6J2FLG5-F1
#
_entry.id   AF-A0A6J2FLG5-F1
#
_cell.length_a   1.000
_cell.length_b   1.000
_cell.length_c   1.000
_cell.angle_alpha   90.00
_cell.angle_beta   90.00
_cell.angle_gamma   90.00
#
_symmetry.space_group_name_H-M   'P 1'
#
loop_
_entity.id
_entity.type
_entity.pdbx_description
1 polymer ?
#
loop_
_entity_poly.entity_id
_entity_poly.type
_entity_poly.pdbx_seq_one_letter_code
_entity_poly.pdbx_strand_id
1 'polypeptide(L)'
;MPVQPSNHLEWNEPMHSLRISVGGLPVLASMTKAADPRFRPRWKVILPSFVGAAVLWLLYSHRPPPGRPPAPNAHNWRLSQAPADQYNDTYPLSAPQRTPGGTRYRIAVIADLDTESRAQEENTWFSYLKKGYLTLSDSGDKVAVEWDKGHGVLESHLAEKGRGMELSELIVFNGRLYSVDDRTGVIYQIEGTKAVPWVILSDGDGTVGKGFKAEWLAVKDEHLYVGGLGKEWTTSTGEVMNENPEWVKVVGSRGSVDHENWVSSYNALRAAAGIQPPGRRPPLPGEAMAIPPLLWMWLLVAGTQGEKDGDMRLADGDTANEGRVEIFYRGQWGTVCDNLWDLTDASVVCRALGFANATEALGGAAFGPGAGPVMLDEVECTGTEPSLASCRSLGWLKSHCRHNQDAGVVCTNETRDAHTLDLSDELPAALEQIFDSQRGCDLSISVRARDQEEEGLDLCVHRLILSANPEAQALWKEPGPTVTMEVDTECLPVVRDFIRYFYSRRLEISLTSVKCFHKLASDYRAWRLQSFCASLFAVLLPEDPSFQTPLDLYTYALATRDPVLEELCVQFLAWNFKALTQAEAWPGVPTALLQVLLSRSELAVPSELALLMALDVWSQEKQPSHREVESLVEKVRFPMMLPEDLFELRFNLSLYWSHEALFQKKILQALEFHTVPLRLLAQHGGLNLTEDAYRPRLYTSSTWSASVSGSSRALSRSFQTPQHPSFLFQTRLISWSLIYLPTLQSCWNYGFSCSSDEVPLLHLSKSYYSEPTIGYENKALILCGGRFVAHVTNFEGQKAMIPSALGTNSSRSASLFPCPAGSFSSFQAVIRPFYLTNSSGVD
;
A
#
# COMPACT_ATOMS: atom_id res chain seq x y z
N MET A 1 38.53 73.24 22.71
CA MET A 1 37.16 73.72 22.38
C MET A 1 37.09 73.99 20.89
N PRO A 2 35.93 73.82 20.25
CA PRO A 2 34.87 72.82 20.45
C PRO A 2 34.56 72.13 19.09
N VAL A 3 33.82 71.02 18.97
CA VAL A 3 32.35 70.89 19.08
C VAL A 3 32.01 69.40 19.23
N GLN A 4 31.43 69.00 20.36
CA GLN A 4 30.31 68.03 20.42
C GLN A 4 29.02 68.83 20.14
N PRO A 5 27.85 68.28 19.69
CA PRO A 5 27.24 67.03 20.19
C PRO A 5 26.29 66.25 19.23
N SER A 6 25.75 65.15 19.77
CA SER A 6 24.39 64.60 19.59
C SER A 6 23.93 64.11 18.22
N ASN A 7 23.62 62.81 18.11
CA ASN A 7 22.21 62.41 18.23
C ASN A 7 22.03 60.93 18.56
N HIS A 8 21.16 60.75 19.55
CA HIS A 8 20.43 59.56 19.94
C HIS A 8 20.04 58.67 18.75
N LEU A 9 20.37 57.38 18.83
CA LEU A 9 19.53 56.35 18.22
C LEU A 9 18.62 55.85 19.34
N GLU A 10 17.46 56.50 19.44
CA GLU A 10 16.29 56.00 20.13
C GLU A 10 16.03 54.55 19.69
N TRP A 11 16.04 53.65 20.65
CA TRP A 11 15.40 52.35 20.51
C TRP A 11 13.90 52.56 20.52
N ASN A 12 13.34 52.85 19.35
CA ASN A 12 11.91 52.71 19.13
C ASN A 12 11.57 51.22 18.96
N GLU A 13 11.29 50.55 20.07
CA GLU A 13 10.25 49.51 20.10
C GLU A 13 8.89 50.21 20.26
N PRO A 14 7.80 49.73 19.63
CA PRO A 14 7.50 48.30 19.58
C PRO A 14 7.06 47.80 18.19
N MET A 15 7.75 46.80 17.69
CA MET A 15 7.09 45.71 16.96
C MET A 15 7.47 44.39 17.62
N HIS A 16 6.95 44.22 18.83
CA HIS A 16 6.66 42.88 19.33
C HIS A 16 5.53 42.29 18.46
N SER A 17 5.70 41.05 18.03
CA SER A 17 4.87 40.28 17.11
C SER A 17 5.16 40.47 15.60
N LEU A 18 5.83 39.46 15.03
CA LEU A 18 5.72 39.15 13.62
C LEU A 18 4.40 38.36 13.42
N ARG A 19 3.27 39.04 13.19
CA ARG A 19 2.03 38.38 12.75
C ARG A 19 2.17 37.95 11.30
N ILE A 20 2.54 36.69 11.07
CA ILE A 20 2.39 36.08 9.75
C ILE A 20 0.94 35.56 9.66
N SER A 21 0.18 36.01 8.66
CA SER A 21 -1.08 35.38 8.24
C SER A 21 -0.76 34.53 7.02
N VAL A 22 -0.97 33.22 7.09
CA VAL A 22 -0.74 32.30 5.96
C VAL A 22 -1.92 31.35 5.91
N GLY A 23 -2.64 31.35 4.78
CA GLY A 23 -3.39 30.19 4.35
C GLY A 23 -2.38 29.19 3.79
N GLY A 24 -2.25 28.03 4.44
CA GLY A 24 -1.48 26.88 3.97
C GLY A 24 0.05 27.01 4.01
N LEU A 25 0.68 26.19 4.86
CA LEU A 25 2.13 25.86 5.02
C LEU A 25 2.93 26.61 6.14
N PRO A 26 3.64 25.88 7.04
CA PRO A 26 4.43 26.45 8.14
C PRO A 26 5.91 26.70 7.78
N VAL A 27 6.44 27.86 8.20
CA VAL A 27 7.82 28.37 8.01
C VAL A 27 8.76 27.89 9.14
N LEU A 28 9.93 27.34 8.79
CA LEU A 28 11.13 27.33 9.65
C LEU A 28 12.38 27.62 8.81
N ALA A 29 13.26 28.48 9.32
CA ALA A 29 14.50 28.91 8.69
C ALA A 29 15.68 28.74 9.66
N SER A 30 16.85 28.37 9.14
CA SER A 30 18.16 28.76 9.68
C SER A 30 19.09 29.11 8.51
N MET A 31 19.85 30.20 8.66
CA MET A 31 20.86 30.72 7.74
C MET A 31 22.22 30.76 8.45
N THR A 32 23.30 30.42 7.74
CA THR A 32 24.64 31.07 7.76
C THR A 32 25.53 30.37 6.70
N LYS A 33 26.45 30.96 5.91
CA LYS A 33 26.84 32.35 5.57
C LYS A 33 27.80 32.28 4.35
N ALA A 34 27.58 33.07 3.30
CA ALA A 34 28.63 33.53 2.38
C ALA A 34 28.23 34.89 1.79
N ALA A 35 29.12 35.86 1.86
CA ALA A 35 28.91 37.25 1.43
C ALA A 35 29.90 37.62 0.34
N ASP A 36 29.41 38.15 -0.80
CA ASP A 36 30.06 39.20 -1.60
C ASP A 36 28.97 40.02 -2.33
N PRO A 37 29.05 41.37 -2.41
CA PRO A 37 27.91 42.22 -2.72
C PRO A 37 27.95 42.67 -4.18
N ARG A 38 26.96 42.23 -4.96
CA ARG A 38 26.40 42.94 -6.12
C ARG A 38 25.24 42.11 -6.67
N PHE A 39 24.04 42.37 -6.14
CA PHE A 39 22.70 42.33 -6.78
C PHE A 39 21.60 42.01 -5.75
N ARG A 40 20.54 42.84 -5.73
CA ARG A 40 19.35 42.80 -4.86
C ARG A 40 18.12 42.26 -5.66
N PRO A 41 16.91 42.09 -5.08
CA PRO A 41 16.45 41.04 -4.17
C PRO A 41 15.10 40.40 -4.64
N ARG A 42 14.63 39.28 -4.04
CA ARG A 42 13.22 39.08 -3.56
C ARG A 42 12.89 37.61 -3.15
N TRP A 43 12.83 37.40 -1.82
CA TRP A 43 11.93 36.60 -0.95
C TRP A 43 11.41 35.16 -1.30
N LYS A 44 11.63 34.24 -0.32
CA LYS A 44 10.72 33.19 0.27
C LYS A 44 10.43 31.93 -0.60
N VAL A 45 10.24 30.67 -0.15
CA VAL A 45 9.97 29.98 1.16
C VAL A 45 9.86 28.43 0.94
N ILE A 46 10.35 27.60 1.90
CA ILE A 46 9.91 26.27 2.46
C ILE A 46 9.42 25.12 1.52
N LEU A 47 10.00 23.89 1.60
CA LEU A 47 9.41 22.67 2.22
C LEU A 47 10.19 21.35 1.95
N PRO A 48 10.27 20.44 2.93
CA PRO A 48 11.11 19.23 2.92
C PRO A 48 10.26 17.92 2.85
N SER A 49 10.89 16.75 2.57
CA SER A 49 10.24 15.42 2.57
C SER A 49 11.22 14.24 2.58
N PHE A 50 10.80 13.18 3.27
CA PHE A 50 11.05 11.75 3.01
C PHE A 50 12.48 11.20 2.83
N VAL A 51 13.26 11.08 3.92
CA VAL A 51 14.51 10.24 3.93
C VAL A 51 14.61 9.28 5.15
N GLY A 52 13.70 9.36 6.13
CA GLY A 52 13.79 8.58 7.39
C GLY A 52 13.39 7.10 7.34
N ALA A 53 12.64 6.62 6.33
CA ALA A 53 12.06 5.27 6.36
C ALA A 53 12.97 4.17 5.77
N ALA A 54 14.00 4.52 4.97
CA ALA A 54 14.81 3.53 4.25
C ALA A 54 15.99 2.93 5.05
N VAL A 55 16.43 3.59 6.13
CA VAL A 55 17.53 3.10 7.00
C VAL A 55 17.06 1.98 7.92
N LEU A 56 15.82 2.06 8.41
CA LEU A 56 15.28 1.08 9.36
C LEU A 56 15.02 -0.29 8.73
N TRP A 57 14.82 -0.36 7.41
CA TRP A 57 14.61 -1.65 6.72
C TRP A 57 15.93 -2.41 6.45
N LEU A 58 17.05 -1.71 6.26
CA LEU A 58 18.35 -2.32 5.96
C LEU A 58 19.16 -2.76 7.19
N LEU A 59 18.74 -2.37 8.40
CA LEU A 59 19.31 -2.88 9.65
C LEU A 59 18.61 -4.17 10.16
N TYR A 60 17.44 -4.53 9.62
CA TYR A 60 16.66 -5.68 10.12
C TYR A 60 16.96 -7.01 9.37
N SER A 61 17.61 -6.97 8.21
CA SER A 61 17.64 -8.12 7.28
C SER A 61 18.93 -8.97 7.29
N HIS A 62 19.92 -8.71 8.16
CA HIS A 62 21.11 -9.56 8.28
C HIS A 62 21.50 -9.88 9.75
N ARG A 63 20.99 -11.00 10.29
CA ARG A 63 21.61 -11.73 11.42
C ARG A 63 21.85 -13.21 11.06
N PRO A 64 23.05 -13.78 11.31
CA PRO A 64 23.30 -15.22 11.32
C PRO A 64 22.95 -15.85 12.71
N PRO A 65 22.84 -17.19 12.82
CA PRO A 65 22.26 -17.87 13.99
C PRO A 65 23.18 -17.91 15.23
N PRO A 66 22.64 -18.15 16.46
CA PRO A 66 23.34 -17.90 17.71
C PRO A 66 24.30 -19.04 18.12
N GLY A 67 25.57 -18.70 18.35
CA GLY A 67 26.54 -19.51 19.10
C GLY A 67 26.74 -18.97 20.52
N ARG A 68 26.82 -19.86 21.51
CA ARG A 68 26.99 -19.53 22.96
C ARG A 68 28.22 -18.64 23.24
N PRO A 69 28.13 -17.66 24.17
CA PRO A 69 29.29 -16.86 24.58
C PRO A 69 30.12 -17.54 25.69
N PRO A 70 31.45 -17.35 25.74
CA PRO A 70 32.23 -17.53 26.95
C PRO A 70 32.27 -16.23 27.80
N ALA A 71 32.60 -16.40 29.09
CA ALA A 71 32.51 -15.42 30.17
C ALA A 71 33.52 -14.23 30.09
N PRO A 72 33.29 -13.13 30.84
CA PRO A 72 33.95 -11.84 30.60
C PRO A 72 35.28 -11.71 31.34
N ASN A 73 36.20 -10.91 30.79
CA ASN A 73 37.32 -10.35 31.54
C ASN A 73 37.35 -8.83 31.39
N ALA A 74 37.52 -8.20 32.55
CA ALA A 74 37.41 -6.79 32.84
C ALA A 74 38.55 -5.94 32.26
N HIS A 75 38.31 -4.65 32.02
CA HIS A 75 38.98 -3.55 32.75
C HIS A 75 38.26 -2.22 32.47
N ASN A 76 37.53 -1.74 33.48
CA ASN A 76 36.93 -0.41 33.53
C ASN A 76 37.94 0.63 34.04
N TRP A 77 37.90 1.83 33.48
CA TRP A 77 38.22 3.05 34.23
C TRP A 77 36.95 3.91 34.27
N ARG A 78 36.37 4.05 35.46
CA ARG A 78 35.19 4.89 35.76
C ARG A 78 35.66 6.19 36.43
N LEU A 79 35.07 7.32 36.02
CA LEU A 79 35.06 8.54 36.82
C LEU A 79 33.62 8.96 37.14
N SER A 80 33.41 9.16 38.45
CA SER A 80 32.23 9.67 39.17
C SER A 80 30.98 8.78 39.27
N GLN A 81 30.54 8.55 40.52
CA GLN A 81 29.30 7.90 40.95
C GLN A 81 28.35 8.95 41.54
N ALA A 82 27.07 8.94 41.14
CA ALA A 82 25.90 9.30 41.94
C ALA A 82 24.60 8.85 41.24
N PRO A 83 23.48 8.61 41.96
CA PRO A 83 22.49 7.58 41.65
C PRO A 83 21.21 8.08 40.96
N ALA A 84 20.74 7.33 39.97
CA ALA A 84 19.33 7.21 39.56
C ALA A 84 19.24 5.97 38.63
N ASP A 85 18.63 4.88 39.09
CA ASP A 85 18.52 3.62 38.33
C ASP A 85 17.42 3.67 37.25
N GLN A 86 16.83 4.83 36.98
CA GLN A 86 15.75 5.02 36.02
C GLN A 86 16.06 6.18 35.07
N TYR A 87 15.82 5.97 33.78
CA TYR A 87 15.95 6.99 32.75
C TYR A 87 14.97 8.14 33.02
N ASN A 88 15.42 9.38 32.79
CA ASN A 88 14.61 10.57 33.01
C ASN A 88 14.01 11.06 31.69
N ASP A 89 12.73 10.78 31.50
CA ASP A 89 11.94 11.16 30.31
C ASP A 89 11.56 12.64 30.24
N THR A 90 12.12 13.50 31.10
CA THR A 90 11.79 14.94 31.09
C THR A 90 12.16 15.58 29.76
N TYR A 91 11.15 15.82 28.93
CA TYR A 91 11.25 16.55 27.67
C TYR A 91 9.97 17.37 27.39
N PRO A 92 10.09 18.64 26.95
CA PRO A 92 11.29 19.48 26.99
C PRO A 92 11.74 19.76 28.44
N LEU A 93 12.99 20.22 28.64
CA LEU A 93 13.56 20.48 29.97
C LEU A 93 12.80 21.52 30.81
N SER A 94 12.06 22.41 30.14
CA SER A 94 11.22 23.42 30.78
C SER A 94 9.77 23.19 30.40
N ALA A 95 8.88 23.17 31.39
CA ALA A 95 7.46 22.98 31.17
C ALA A 95 6.91 23.98 30.13
N PRO A 96 6.13 23.53 29.14
CA PRO A 96 5.46 24.42 28.20
C PRO A 96 4.54 25.41 28.93
N GLN A 97 4.51 26.66 28.47
CA GLN A 97 3.71 27.73 29.06
C GLN A 97 2.47 27.97 28.19
N ARG A 98 1.28 27.86 28.79
CA ARG A 98 0.03 28.17 28.09
C ARG A 98 -0.14 29.67 27.95
N THR A 99 -0.46 30.14 26.75
CA THR A 99 -0.76 31.55 26.45
C THR A 99 -2.18 31.68 25.90
N PRO A 100 -2.80 32.88 25.89
CA PRO A 100 -4.16 33.07 25.40
C PRO A 100 -4.41 32.72 23.92
N GLY A 101 -3.37 32.42 23.13
CA GLY A 101 -3.51 32.08 21.72
C GLY A 101 -2.60 30.94 21.25
N GLY A 102 -2.09 30.11 22.17
CA GLY A 102 -1.14 29.05 21.84
C GLY A 102 -0.35 28.49 23.02
N THR A 103 0.55 27.55 22.72
CA THR A 103 1.52 27.01 23.68
C THR A 103 2.93 27.54 23.38
N ARG A 104 3.62 28.02 24.42
CA ARG A 104 4.96 28.59 24.35
C ARG A 104 6.01 27.64 24.94
N TYR A 105 7.05 27.35 24.17
CA TYR A 105 8.16 26.45 24.48
C TYR A 105 9.46 27.23 24.62
N ARG A 106 10.33 26.80 25.54
CA ARG A 106 11.69 27.33 25.66
C ARG A 106 12.58 26.64 24.62
N ILE A 107 13.32 27.40 23.84
CA ILE A 107 14.24 26.88 22.81
C ILE A 107 15.66 27.42 23.01
N ALA A 108 16.64 26.73 22.44
CA ALA A 108 18.02 27.21 22.36
C ALA A 108 18.69 26.72 21.07
N VAL A 109 19.68 27.47 20.59
CA VAL A 109 20.56 27.09 19.47
C VAL A 109 22.01 27.23 19.91
N ILE A 110 22.86 26.31 19.45
CA ILE A 110 24.30 26.29 19.73
C ILE A 110 25.09 26.72 18.49
N ALA A 111 26.25 27.32 18.70
CA ALA A 111 27.11 27.80 17.62
C ALA A 111 28.31 26.87 17.39
N ASP A 112 28.54 26.49 16.14
CA ASP A 112 29.84 26.01 15.68
C ASP A 112 30.61 27.20 15.09
N LEU A 113 31.82 27.45 15.60
CA LEU A 113 32.68 28.54 15.15
C LEU A 113 33.87 28.03 14.35
N ASP A 114 33.92 26.73 14.02
CA ASP A 114 35.06 26.07 13.40
C ASP A 114 36.36 26.46 14.15
N THR A 115 37.39 26.86 13.40
CA THR A 115 38.68 27.31 13.94
C THR A 115 38.63 28.65 14.69
N GLU A 116 37.54 29.42 14.57
CA GLU A 116 37.35 30.69 15.31
C GLU A 116 36.88 30.48 16.76
N SER A 117 36.65 29.23 17.17
CA SER A 117 36.35 28.85 18.57
C SER A 117 37.48 29.14 19.55
N ARG A 118 38.71 29.40 19.08
CA ARG A 118 39.87 29.66 19.96
C ARG A 118 39.77 31.02 20.63
N ALA A 119 39.77 31.04 21.96
CA ALA A 119 39.74 32.27 22.75
C ALA A 119 41.10 33.01 22.75
N GLN A 120 41.09 34.25 23.23
CA GLN A 120 42.32 35.01 23.49
C GLN A 120 43.13 34.44 24.66
N GLU A 121 42.47 33.76 25.59
CA GLU A 121 43.11 33.06 26.70
C GLU A 121 43.81 31.79 26.20
N GLU A 122 45.00 31.50 26.76
CA GLU A 122 45.79 30.33 26.35
C GLU A 122 45.04 29.02 26.63
N ASN A 123 45.01 28.13 25.62
CA ASN A 123 44.35 26.82 25.68
C ASN A 123 42.87 26.87 26.09
N THR A 124 42.15 27.91 25.66
CA THR A 124 40.70 28.03 25.85
C THR A 124 40.00 28.07 24.51
N TRP A 125 38.93 27.29 24.38
CA TRP A 125 38.00 27.32 23.26
C TRP A 125 36.59 27.59 23.75
N PHE A 126 35.77 28.23 22.92
CA PHE A 126 34.42 28.65 23.30
C PHE A 126 33.39 28.45 22.19
N SER A 127 32.13 28.36 22.61
CA SER A 127 30.94 28.36 21.78
C SER A 127 29.85 29.22 22.45
N TYR A 128 28.75 29.48 21.75
CA TYR A 128 27.63 30.27 22.24
C TYR A 128 26.32 29.48 22.26
N LEU A 129 25.58 29.60 23.35
CA LEU A 129 24.22 29.10 23.49
C LEU A 129 23.22 30.27 23.49
N LYS A 130 22.45 30.42 22.41
CA LYS A 130 21.43 31.46 22.27
C LYS A 130 20.06 30.89 22.62
N LYS A 131 19.40 31.48 23.64
CA LYS A 131 18.10 31.03 24.14
C LYS A 131 16.96 31.92 23.64
N GLY A 132 15.76 31.35 23.54
CA GLY A 132 14.55 32.02 23.10
C GLY A 132 13.27 31.28 23.47
N TYR A 133 12.17 31.70 22.89
CA TYR A 133 10.86 31.07 23.00
C TYR A 133 10.27 30.82 21.60
N LEU A 134 9.59 29.69 21.46
CA LEU A 134 8.77 29.34 20.30
C LEU A 134 7.31 29.24 20.74
N THR A 135 6.40 29.94 20.08
CA THR A 135 4.96 29.88 20.38
C THR A 135 4.22 29.28 19.19
N LEU A 136 3.51 28.18 19.42
CA LEU A 136 2.64 27.52 18.45
C LEU A 136 1.20 27.96 18.73
N SER A 137 0.51 28.49 17.72
CA SER A 137 -0.89 28.90 17.87
C SER A 137 -1.83 27.72 18.09
N ASP A 138 -2.95 27.95 18.79
CA ASP A 138 -3.95 26.91 19.03
C ASP A 138 -4.60 26.34 17.76
N SER A 139 -4.63 27.11 16.67
CA SER A 139 -5.11 26.62 15.38
C SER A 139 -4.09 25.77 14.62
N GLY A 140 -2.84 25.69 15.09
CA GLY A 140 -1.73 25.00 14.41
C GLY A 140 -1.11 25.77 13.22
N ASP A 141 -1.70 26.89 12.79
CA ASP A 141 -1.30 27.55 11.53
C ASP A 141 -0.12 28.51 11.65
N LYS A 142 0.30 28.87 12.88
CA LYS A 142 1.31 29.90 13.12
C LYS A 142 2.33 29.49 14.17
N VAL A 143 3.59 29.75 13.84
CA VAL A 143 4.73 29.64 14.75
C VAL A 143 5.40 31.00 14.87
N ALA A 144 5.61 31.47 16.10
CA ALA A 144 6.32 32.71 16.40
C ALA A 144 7.58 32.40 17.23
N VAL A 145 8.69 33.06 16.95
CA VAL A 145 9.96 32.89 17.66
C VAL A 145 10.44 34.22 18.22
N GLU A 146 10.84 34.22 19.49
CA GLU A 146 11.37 35.38 20.22
C GLU A 146 12.72 35.00 20.85
N TRP A 147 13.73 35.86 20.74
CA TRP A 147 15.08 35.59 21.27
C TRP A 147 15.37 36.45 22.49
N ASP A 148 16.09 35.88 23.47
CA ASP A 148 16.57 36.64 24.62
C ASP A 148 17.56 37.73 24.17
N LYS A 149 17.75 38.80 24.95
CA LYS A 149 18.69 39.88 24.59
C LYS A 149 20.16 39.42 24.60
N GLY A 150 20.54 38.48 25.48
CA GLY A 150 21.91 37.96 25.61
C GLY A 150 22.12 36.57 24.99
N HIS A 151 23.35 36.05 25.08
CA HIS A 151 23.71 34.66 24.81
C HIS A 151 24.60 34.14 25.94
N GLY A 152 24.58 32.82 26.20
CA GLY A 152 25.52 32.18 27.13
C GLY A 152 26.80 31.83 26.40
N VAL A 153 27.96 32.08 27.02
CA VAL A 153 29.27 31.59 26.54
C VAL A 153 29.54 30.26 27.22
N LEU A 154 29.94 29.25 26.43
CA LEU A 154 30.39 27.95 26.90
C LEU A 154 31.88 27.83 26.60
N GLU A 155 32.68 27.41 27.57
CA GLU A 155 34.13 27.33 27.43
C GLU A 155 34.64 25.95 27.84
N SER A 156 35.73 25.50 27.20
CA SER A 156 36.47 24.30 27.55
C SER A 156 37.95 24.50 27.28
N HIS A 157 38.78 23.77 28.03
CA HIS A 157 40.23 23.69 27.83
C HIS A 157 40.66 22.38 27.16
N LEU A 158 39.69 21.53 26.77
CA LEU A 158 39.95 20.31 26.01
C LEU A 158 39.97 20.62 24.52
N ALA A 159 41.01 20.15 23.85
CA ALA A 159 41.15 20.26 22.40
C ALA A 159 41.97 19.11 21.84
N GLU A 160 41.70 18.76 20.59
CA GLU A 160 42.49 17.83 19.80
C GLU A 160 43.13 18.58 18.64
N LYS A 161 44.46 18.47 18.52
CA LYS A 161 45.27 19.22 17.53
C LYS A 161 45.02 20.74 17.56
N GLY A 162 44.80 21.30 18.76
CA GLY A 162 44.60 22.72 18.98
C GLY A 162 43.22 23.26 18.57
N ARG A 163 42.24 22.39 18.37
CA ARG A 163 40.84 22.71 18.05
C ARG A 163 39.89 22.03 19.04
N GLY A 164 38.86 22.74 19.49
CA GLY A 164 37.85 22.23 20.42
C GLY A 164 36.67 23.18 20.54
N MET A 165 35.58 22.75 21.17
CA MET A 165 34.30 23.49 21.24
C MET A 165 33.68 23.81 19.88
N GLU A 166 33.92 22.96 18.87
CA GLU A 166 33.22 23.01 17.59
C GLU A 166 31.93 22.20 17.72
N LEU A 167 30.95 22.85 18.36
CA LEU A 167 29.73 22.20 18.84
C LEU A 167 28.72 22.03 17.71
N SER A 168 28.60 20.81 17.18
CA SER A 168 27.88 20.55 15.94
C SER A 168 26.39 20.24 16.11
N GLU A 169 25.92 19.96 17.32
CA GLU A 169 24.49 19.68 17.58
C GLU A 169 24.07 19.93 19.04
N LEU A 170 22.78 20.11 19.30
CA LEU A 170 22.19 20.31 20.63
C LEU A 170 20.97 19.41 20.88
N ILE A 171 20.98 18.62 21.95
CA ILE A 171 19.88 17.67 22.25
C ILE A 171 19.57 17.56 23.74
N VAL A 172 18.34 17.13 24.05
CA VAL A 172 17.95 16.73 25.40
C VAL A 172 17.99 15.20 25.49
N PHE A 173 18.72 14.68 26.47
CA PHE A 173 18.84 13.25 26.73
C PHE A 173 18.86 13.00 28.23
N ASN A 174 18.14 11.99 28.72
CA ASN A 174 18.07 11.66 30.16
C ASN A 174 17.80 12.90 31.05
N GLY A 175 16.85 13.76 30.63
CA GLY A 175 16.47 15.00 31.32
C GLY A 175 17.57 16.05 31.45
N ARG A 176 18.60 16.01 30.60
CA ARG A 176 19.75 16.95 30.59
C ARG A 176 20.02 17.45 29.18
N LEU A 177 20.66 18.62 29.07
CA LEU A 177 21.05 19.21 27.79
C LEU A 177 22.47 18.76 27.42
N TYR A 178 22.66 18.30 26.19
CA TYR A 178 23.94 17.81 25.68
C TYR A 178 24.30 18.44 24.34
N SER A 179 25.59 18.54 24.08
CA SER A 179 26.17 18.90 22.79
C SER A 179 27.46 18.10 22.57
N VAL A 180 28.00 18.06 21.36
CA VAL A 180 29.18 17.27 21.02
C VAL A 180 30.16 18.12 20.22
N ASP A 181 31.45 17.98 20.53
CA ASP A 181 32.55 18.63 19.81
C ASP A 181 33.08 17.70 18.71
N ASP A 182 32.98 18.11 17.44
CA ASP A 182 33.37 17.27 16.28
C ASP A 182 34.88 17.09 16.13
N ARG A 183 35.69 17.78 16.94
CA ARG A 183 37.14 17.69 16.93
C ARG A 183 37.65 16.65 17.90
N THR A 184 37.18 16.74 19.15
CA THR A 184 37.61 15.86 20.24
C THR A 184 36.74 14.62 20.35
N GLY A 185 35.55 14.62 19.75
CA GLY A 185 34.53 13.58 19.95
C GLY A 185 33.94 13.60 21.36
N VAL A 186 34.15 14.66 22.14
CA VAL A 186 33.63 14.76 23.51
C VAL A 186 32.18 15.23 23.50
N ILE A 187 31.32 14.46 24.14
CA ILE A 187 29.97 14.87 24.48
C ILE A 187 30.02 15.69 25.77
N TYR A 188 29.55 16.93 25.70
CA TYR A 188 29.42 17.85 26.83
C TYR A 188 28.00 17.89 27.33
N GLN A 189 27.81 17.73 28.64
CA GLN A 189 26.59 18.13 29.31
C GLN A 189 26.62 19.65 29.53
N ILE A 190 25.56 20.35 29.10
CA ILE A 190 25.43 21.79 29.25
C ILE A 190 24.65 22.11 30.52
N GLU A 191 25.33 22.70 31.49
CA GLU A 191 24.76 23.13 32.77
C GLU A 191 24.90 24.64 32.93
N GLY A 192 23.83 25.39 32.61
CA GLY A 192 23.84 26.85 32.68
C GLY A 192 24.72 27.48 31.61
N THR A 193 25.94 27.87 31.98
CA THR A 193 27.00 28.41 31.10
C THR A 193 28.26 27.53 31.10
N LYS A 194 28.18 26.31 31.64
CA LYS A 194 29.30 25.36 31.68
C LYS A 194 29.08 24.24 30.68
N ALA A 195 30.15 23.87 29.99
CA ALA A 195 30.23 22.63 29.21
C ALA A 195 31.02 21.61 30.05
N VAL A 196 30.35 20.56 30.54
CA VAL A 196 30.95 19.53 31.38
C VAL A 196 31.19 18.27 30.53
N PRO A 197 32.44 17.83 30.33
CA PRO A 197 32.73 16.60 29.58
C PRO A 197 32.02 15.41 30.23
N TRP A 198 31.35 14.59 29.42
CA TRP A 198 30.62 13.41 29.88
C TRP A 198 31.21 12.12 29.32
N VAL A 199 31.26 11.99 27.99
CA VAL A 199 31.75 10.80 27.27
C VAL A 199 32.66 11.26 26.13
N ILE A 200 33.70 10.47 25.82
CA ILE A 200 34.57 10.69 24.67
C ILE A 200 34.35 9.59 23.63
N LEU A 201 34.26 9.98 22.37
CA LEU A 201 33.98 9.10 21.24
C LEU A 201 35.20 9.01 20.33
N SER A 202 35.78 7.82 20.23
CA SER A 202 36.84 7.52 19.26
C SER A 202 36.26 7.28 17.86
N ASP A 203 37.02 7.65 16.82
CA ASP A 203 36.56 7.57 15.42
C ASP A 203 36.34 6.13 14.93
N GLY A 204 35.54 5.97 13.88
CA GLY A 204 35.25 4.68 13.25
C GLY A 204 34.66 3.66 14.23
N ASP A 205 35.25 2.47 14.26
CA ASP A 205 34.87 1.34 15.12
C ASP A 205 35.23 1.50 16.60
N GLY A 206 35.78 2.65 16.99
CA GLY A 206 36.20 2.95 18.36
C GLY A 206 37.65 2.60 18.67
N THR A 207 38.38 1.98 17.74
CA THR A 207 39.80 1.66 17.92
C THR A 207 40.74 2.75 17.44
N VAL A 208 40.20 3.76 16.75
CA VAL A 208 40.98 4.84 16.14
C VAL A 208 41.33 5.90 17.19
N GLY A 209 42.62 6.20 17.34
CA GLY A 209 43.14 7.13 18.37
C GLY A 209 42.85 8.61 18.17
N LYS A 210 41.91 8.99 17.29
CA LYS A 210 41.44 10.39 17.09
C LYS A 210 39.96 10.48 17.46
N GLY A 211 39.50 11.68 17.84
CA GLY A 211 38.09 11.96 18.10
C GLY A 211 37.18 11.69 16.90
N PHE A 212 35.98 11.18 17.17
CA PHE A 212 34.93 10.98 16.18
C PHE A 212 34.40 12.34 15.71
N LYS A 213 34.32 12.53 14.39
CA LYS A 213 33.76 13.74 13.79
C LYS A 213 32.24 13.68 13.79
N ALA A 214 31.66 14.03 14.93
CA ALA A 214 30.22 14.02 15.14
C ALA A 214 29.54 15.18 14.41
N GLU A 215 28.45 14.90 13.69
CA GLU A 215 27.70 15.88 12.90
C GLU A 215 26.23 15.95 13.32
N TRP A 216 25.72 14.93 14.01
CA TRP A 216 24.34 14.89 14.48
C TRP A 216 24.17 14.06 15.75
N LEU A 217 23.14 14.38 16.52
CA LEU A 217 22.70 13.70 17.73
C LEU A 217 21.23 13.33 17.61
N ALA A 218 20.85 12.13 18.07
CA ALA A 218 19.46 11.68 18.14
C ALA A 218 19.23 10.82 19.38
N VAL A 219 18.00 10.75 19.88
CA VAL A 219 17.63 9.85 20.99
C VAL A 219 16.64 8.82 20.49
N LYS A 220 16.92 7.54 20.73
CA LYS A 220 16.04 6.42 20.41
C LYS A 220 16.19 5.35 21.48
N ASP A 221 15.07 4.82 21.98
CA ASP A 221 15.01 3.72 22.96
C ASP A 221 15.93 3.96 24.18
N GLU A 222 15.88 5.17 24.77
CA GLU A 222 16.73 5.60 25.89
C GLU A 222 18.26 5.63 25.62
N HIS A 223 18.67 5.56 24.34
CA HIS A 223 20.06 5.69 23.91
C HIS A 223 20.28 6.96 23.09
N LEU A 224 21.44 7.57 23.28
CA LEU A 224 21.91 8.72 22.51
C LEU A 224 22.75 8.23 21.33
N TYR A 225 22.25 8.43 20.11
CA TYR A 225 22.94 8.13 18.87
C TYR A 225 23.74 9.36 18.43
N VAL A 226 25.01 9.14 18.12
CA VAL A 226 25.94 10.16 17.63
C VAL A 226 26.53 9.69 16.32
N GLY A 227 26.18 10.35 15.21
CA GLY A 227 26.72 9.99 13.90
C GLY A 227 27.54 11.09 13.27
N GLY A 228 28.25 10.70 12.22
CA GLY A 228 29.17 11.57 11.48
C GLY A 228 28.58 11.96 10.14
N LEU A 229 29.46 12.26 9.18
CA LEU A 229 29.11 12.75 7.85
C LEU A 229 28.23 11.77 7.03
N GLY A 230 28.23 10.48 7.35
CA GLY A 230 27.41 9.49 6.63
C GLY A 230 27.83 9.23 5.19
N LYS A 231 29.12 9.38 4.91
CA LYS A 231 29.78 9.04 3.63
C LYS A 231 31.26 8.72 3.87
N GLU A 232 31.91 8.12 2.88
CA GLU A 232 33.33 7.82 2.97
C GLU A 232 34.15 9.10 3.21
N TRP A 233 35.19 8.97 4.03
CA TRP A 233 36.19 10.01 4.16
C TRP A 233 37.05 10.00 2.90
N THR A 234 37.03 11.10 2.15
CA THR A 234 37.77 11.23 0.89
C THR A 234 38.90 12.24 1.00
N THR A 235 39.92 12.10 0.16
CA THR A 235 40.85 13.20 -0.12
C THR A 235 40.10 14.38 -0.77
N SER A 236 40.75 15.53 -0.90
CA SER A 236 40.19 16.68 -1.63
C SER A 236 39.90 16.40 -3.11
N THR A 237 40.47 15.33 -3.67
CA THR A 237 40.25 14.87 -5.05
C THR A 237 39.19 13.78 -5.17
N GLY A 238 38.56 13.37 -4.05
CA GLY A 238 37.49 12.37 -4.03
C GLY A 238 37.97 10.92 -3.91
N GLU A 239 39.25 10.68 -3.63
CA GLU A 239 39.75 9.31 -3.39
C GLU A 239 39.35 8.84 -1.99
N VAL A 240 38.73 7.67 -1.89
CA VAL A 240 38.28 7.08 -0.63
C VAL A 240 39.48 6.68 0.23
N MET A 241 39.53 7.18 1.47
CA MET A 241 40.57 6.90 2.45
C MET A 241 40.12 5.89 3.51
N ASN A 242 38.88 6.03 4.01
CA ASN A 242 38.26 5.14 5.00
C ASN A 242 36.75 5.42 5.10
N GLU A 243 36.03 4.54 5.79
CA GLU A 243 34.58 4.58 6.02
C GLU A 243 34.23 5.04 7.44
N ASN A 244 35.20 5.59 8.19
CA ASN A 244 34.99 5.95 9.60
C ASN A 244 33.80 6.90 9.86
N PRO A 245 33.52 7.91 9.00
CA PRO A 245 32.38 8.82 9.21
C PRO A 245 31.01 8.17 9.01
N GLU A 246 30.97 6.91 8.53
CA GLU A 246 29.76 6.11 8.37
C GLU A 246 29.49 5.20 9.58
N TRP A 247 30.29 5.29 10.64
CA TRP A 247 30.02 4.62 11.92
C TRP A 247 29.21 5.50 12.84
N VAL A 248 28.26 4.92 13.56
CA VAL A 248 27.43 5.60 14.57
C VAL A 248 27.82 5.13 15.95
N LYS A 249 27.79 6.03 16.93
CA LYS A 249 28.07 5.73 18.34
C LYS A 249 26.76 5.71 19.10
N VAL A 250 26.50 4.62 19.83
CA VAL A 250 25.29 4.45 20.62
C VAL A 250 25.68 4.57 22.09
N VAL A 251 25.24 5.67 22.71
CA VAL A 251 25.63 6.03 24.08
C VAL A 251 24.46 5.77 25.02
N GLY A 252 24.61 4.83 25.94
CA GLY A 252 23.61 4.54 26.95
C GLY A 252 23.48 5.65 27.98
N SER A 253 22.36 5.69 28.71
CA SER A 253 22.07 6.71 29.75
C SER A 253 23.12 6.84 30.85
N ARG A 254 23.96 5.80 31.03
CA ARG A 254 25.07 5.74 31.99
C ARG A 254 26.45 6.05 31.37
N GLY A 255 26.50 6.38 30.08
CA GLY A 255 27.73 6.67 29.34
C GLY A 255 28.47 5.42 28.83
N SER A 256 27.80 4.26 28.75
CA SER A 256 28.32 3.14 27.95
C SER A 256 28.32 3.54 26.48
N VAL A 257 29.34 3.14 25.72
CA VAL A 257 29.47 3.49 24.29
C VAL A 257 29.61 2.20 23.50
N ASP A 258 28.68 2.00 22.57
CA ASP A 258 28.75 0.97 21.54
C ASP A 258 28.99 1.62 20.17
N HIS A 259 29.63 0.88 19.27
CA HIS A 259 30.03 1.36 17.94
C HIS A 259 29.32 0.52 16.87
N GLU A 260 28.45 1.16 16.10
CA GLU A 260 27.68 0.49 15.05
C GLU A 260 28.17 0.90 13.66
N ASN A 261 28.34 -0.08 12.78
CA ASN A 261 28.67 0.17 11.39
C ASN A 261 27.39 0.46 10.60
N TRP A 262 27.27 1.68 10.10
CA TRP A 262 26.11 2.13 9.33
C TRP A 262 26.44 2.33 7.84
N VAL A 263 27.53 1.78 7.31
CA VAL A 263 27.88 1.88 5.87
C VAL A 263 26.73 1.38 4.99
N SER A 264 26.12 0.22 5.31
CA SER A 264 24.96 -0.29 4.58
C SER A 264 23.75 0.64 4.68
N SER A 265 23.52 1.24 5.86
CA SER A 265 22.45 2.20 6.12
C SER A 265 22.65 3.50 5.34
N TYR A 266 23.85 4.06 5.30
CA TYR A 266 24.16 5.25 4.52
C TYR A 266 24.15 4.97 3.02
N ASN A 267 24.56 3.77 2.59
CA ASN A 267 24.38 3.32 1.21
C ASN A 267 22.91 3.18 0.82
N ALA A 268 22.07 2.65 1.72
CA ALA A 268 20.63 2.61 1.55
C ALA A 268 20.06 4.01 1.32
N LEU A 269 20.48 4.97 2.15
CA LEU A 269 20.06 6.36 2.04
C LEU A 269 20.46 6.98 0.72
N ARG A 270 21.72 6.77 0.31
CA ARG A 270 22.22 7.24 -0.98
C ARG A 270 21.44 6.64 -2.14
N ALA A 271 21.18 5.33 -2.08
CA ALA A 271 20.40 4.62 -3.09
C ALA A 271 18.94 5.09 -3.15
N ALA A 272 18.29 5.26 -2.00
CA ALA A 272 16.93 5.78 -1.88
C ALA A 272 16.81 7.24 -2.34
N ALA A 273 17.88 8.03 -2.17
CA ALA A 273 17.99 9.38 -2.72
C ALA A 273 18.38 9.41 -4.22
N GLY A 274 18.56 8.25 -4.87
CA GLY A 274 18.93 8.13 -6.28
C GLY A 274 20.39 8.49 -6.61
N ILE A 275 21.29 8.49 -5.61
CA ILE A 275 22.71 8.85 -5.74
C ILE A 275 23.55 7.57 -5.84
N GLN A 276 24.15 7.30 -7.01
CA GLN A 276 25.07 6.16 -7.17
C GLN A 276 26.53 6.53 -6.85
N PRO A 277 27.33 5.61 -6.27
CA PRO A 277 28.75 5.84 -6.01
C PRO A 277 29.53 6.09 -7.31
N PRO A 278 30.53 6.98 -7.33
CA PRO A 278 31.30 7.25 -8.53
C PRO A 278 32.07 6.00 -8.98
N GLY A 279 31.67 5.41 -10.11
CA GLY A 279 32.43 4.37 -10.81
C GLY A 279 33.73 4.93 -11.38
N ARG A 280 34.80 4.12 -11.37
CA ARG A 280 36.17 4.47 -11.83
C ARG A 280 36.17 5.13 -13.23
N ARG A 281 36.13 6.48 -13.25
CA ARG A 281 36.62 7.36 -14.32
C ARG A 281 37.21 8.62 -13.64
N PRO A 282 38.28 9.22 -14.17
CA PRO A 282 39.00 10.28 -13.48
C PRO A 282 38.10 11.54 -13.33
N PRO A 283 38.11 12.21 -12.17
CA PRO A 283 37.20 13.33 -11.91
C PRO A 283 37.71 14.62 -12.58
N LEU A 284 36.78 15.40 -13.11
CA LEU A 284 36.97 16.84 -13.32
C LEU A 284 36.94 17.53 -11.94
N PRO A 285 37.75 18.59 -11.71
CA PRO A 285 37.95 19.13 -10.37
C PRO A 285 36.77 20.00 -9.94
N GLY A 286 36.11 19.59 -8.84
CA GLY A 286 35.30 20.47 -8.02
C GLY A 286 33.83 20.09 -7.91
N GLU A 287 33.52 19.03 -7.16
CA GLU A 287 32.19 18.83 -6.58
C GLU A 287 32.31 17.91 -5.36
N ALA A 288 32.71 18.48 -4.23
CA ALA A 288 32.56 17.84 -2.92
C ALA A 288 31.35 18.49 -2.24
N MET A 289 30.17 17.89 -2.36
CA MET A 289 28.99 18.31 -1.59
C MET A 289 28.84 17.39 -0.37
N ALA A 290 29.10 17.97 0.80
CA ALA A 290 28.75 17.41 2.09
C ALA A 290 27.23 17.46 2.27
N ILE A 291 26.66 16.40 2.85
CA ILE A 291 25.24 16.32 3.20
C ILE A 291 25.12 16.73 4.68
N PRO A 292 24.72 17.97 4.97
CA PRO A 292 23.61 18.17 5.91
C PRO A 292 22.69 19.31 5.41
N PRO A 293 21.39 19.44 5.77
CA PRO A 293 20.62 18.80 6.85
C PRO A 293 19.19 18.34 6.42
N LEU A 294 18.90 17.04 6.37
CA LEU A 294 17.55 16.51 6.05
C LEU A 294 16.95 15.57 7.12
N LEU A 295 17.67 15.33 8.22
CA LEU A 295 17.21 14.42 9.28
C LEU A 295 16.11 15.00 10.18
N TRP A 296 16.01 16.33 10.28
CA TRP A 296 15.22 16.99 11.33
C TRP A 296 13.72 17.10 11.07
N MET A 297 13.26 16.91 9.83
CA MET A 297 11.86 17.19 9.49
C MET A 297 10.92 15.99 9.69
N TRP A 298 11.45 14.80 9.97
CA TRP A 298 10.65 13.58 10.09
C TRP A 298 10.00 13.33 11.45
N LEU A 299 10.37 14.08 12.49
CA LEU A 299 9.96 13.78 13.87
C LEU A 299 8.90 14.71 14.46
N LEU A 300 8.37 15.71 13.71
CA LEU A 300 7.50 16.74 14.30
C LEU A 300 6.11 16.92 13.66
N VAL A 301 5.68 16.05 12.74
CA VAL A 301 4.29 16.07 12.23
C VAL A 301 3.67 14.67 12.31
N ALA A 302 3.51 14.16 13.53
CA ALA A 302 2.39 13.27 13.83
C ALA A 302 1.22 14.18 14.22
N GLY A 303 0.18 14.20 13.37
CA GLY A 303 -0.93 15.14 13.48
C GLY A 303 -1.73 14.97 14.77
N THR A 304 -2.03 16.07 15.44
CA THR A 304 -3.08 16.11 16.47
C THR A 304 -4.41 16.45 15.80
N GLN A 305 -5.13 15.45 15.31
CA GLN A 305 -6.58 15.54 15.36
C GLN A 305 -6.98 15.44 16.83
N GLY A 306 -7.86 16.32 17.32
CA GLY A 306 -8.32 16.26 18.70
C GLY A 306 -9.01 14.92 18.97
N GLU A 307 -8.44 14.13 19.87
CA GLU A 307 -8.89 12.78 20.19
C GLU A 307 -10.29 12.79 20.84
N LYS A 308 -11.16 11.89 20.39
CA LYS A 308 -12.55 11.70 20.86
C LYS A 308 -12.70 10.37 21.60
N ASP A 309 -13.69 10.30 22.49
CA ASP A 309 -14.01 9.05 23.21
C ASP A 309 -14.29 7.92 22.21
N GLY A 310 -13.56 6.81 22.34
CA GLY A 310 -13.64 5.65 21.45
C GLY A 310 -12.61 5.64 20.31
N ASP A 311 -11.76 6.66 20.18
CA ASP A 311 -10.60 6.63 19.29
C ASP A 311 -9.61 5.56 19.75
N MET A 312 -9.00 4.87 18.81
CA MET A 312 -8.11 3.74 19.08
C MET A 312 -6.74 4.00 18.45
N ARG A 313 -5.69 3.37 19.00
CA ARG A 313 -4.34 3.36 18.45
C ARG A 313 -3.62 2.07 18.81
N LEU A 314 -2.55 1.77 18.08
CA LEU A 314 -1.61 0.70 18.41
C LEU A 314 -0.34 1.29 19.04
N ALA A 315 0.16 0.65 20.07
CA ALA A 315 1.39 1.02 20.76
C ALA A 315 2.36 -0.17 20.83
N ASP A 316 3.66 0.11 20.80
CA ASP A 316 4.73 -0.87 21.05
C ASP A 316 4.76 -2.10 20.11
N GLY A 317 4.20 -1.97 18.90
CA GLY A 317 4.43 -2.90 17.80
C GLY A 317 5.67 -2.54 16.98
N ASP A 318 6.30 -3.53 16.33
CA ASP A 318 7.50 -3.29 15.50
C ASP A 318 7.15 -2.58 14.18
N THR A 319 5.88 -2.68 13.75
CA THR A 319 5.35 -2.06 12.53
C THR A 319 4.01 -1.35 12.79
N ALA A 320 3.64 -0.41 11.91
CA ALA A 320 2.42 0.41 12.09
C ALA A 320 1.11 -0.39 12.07
N ASN A 321 1.15 -1.63 11.57
CA ASN A 321 0.01 -2.53 11.50
C ASN A 321 -0.10 -3.43 12.75
N GLU A 322 0.80 -3.36 13.73
CA GLU A 322 0.71 -4.21 14.93
C GLU A 322 0.96 -3.43 16.22
N GLY A 323 0.56 -4.01 17.35
CA GLY A 323 0.82 -3.43 18.66
C GLY A 323 -0.28 -3.71 19.69
N ARG A 324 -0.02 -3.27 20.92
CA ARG A 324 -0.99 -3.22 22.02
C ARG A 324 -2.11 -2.24 21.69
N VAL A 325 -3.35 -2.65 21.95
CA VAL A 325 -4.53 -1.82 21.70
C VAL A 325 -4.73 -0.82 22.83
N GLU A 326 -4.74 0.46 22.47
CA GLU A 326 -5.12 1.55 23.38
C GLU A 326 -6.36 2.26 22.85
N ILE A 327 -7.26 2.63 23.77
CA ILE A 327 -8.51 3.33 23.47
C ILE A 327 -8.64 4.58 24.33
N PHE A 328 -9.10 5.68 23.71
CA PHE A 328 -9.25 6.97 24.36
C PHE A 328 -10.61 7.09 25.04
N TYR A 329 -10.63 7.53 26.30
CA TYR A 329 -11.86 7.78 27.03
C TYR A 329 -11.66 8.87 28.09
N ARG A 330 -12.48 9.93 28.02
CA ARG A 330 -12.52 11.06 28.96
C ARG A 330 -11.17 11.75 29.18
N GLY A 331 -10.46 12.03 28.08
CA GLY A 331 -9.25 12.86 28.12
C GLY A 331 -7.95 12.08 28.40
N GLN A 332 -7.99 10.75 28.41
CA GLN A 332 -6.82 9.90 28.64
C GLN A 332 -6.89 8.62 27.80
N TRP A 333 -5.72 8.12 27.42
CA TRP A 333 -5.55 6.80 26.79
C TRP A 333 -5.48 5.71 27.87
N GLY A 334 -5.98 4.51 27.56
CA GLY A 334 -5.80 3.32 28.40
C GLY A 334 -5.93 2.04 27.59
N THR A 335 -5.72 0.88 28.22
CA THR A 335 -5.56 -0.42 27.55
C THR A 335 -6.86 -1.22 27.47
N VAL A 336 -6.89 -2.29 26.66
CA VAL A 336 -8.01 -3.24 26.59
C VAL A 336 -7.57 -4.58 27.15
N CYS A 337 -8.40 -5.26 27.94
CA CYS A 337 -8.08 -6.58 28.48
C CYS A 337 -8.24 -7.69 27.41
N ASP A 338 -7.41 -8.72 27.51
CA ASP A 338 -7.40 -9.90 26.63
C ASP A 338 -8.49 -10.96 26.94
N ASN A 339 -9.32 -10.77 27.97
CA ASN A 339 -10.41 -11.68 28.25
C ASN A 339 -11.46 -11.62 27.14
N LEU A 340 -11.78 -12.79 26.56
CA LEU A 340 -12.64 -12.96 25.38
C LEU A 340 -12.12 -12.28 24.10
N TRP A 341 -10.91 -11.73 24.13
CA TRP A 341 -10.30 -11.06 22.99
C TRP A 341 -10.06 -12.06 21.86
N ASP A 342 -10.74 -11.85 20.73
CA ASP A 342 -10.61 -12.71 19.57
C ASP A 342 -10.33 -11.93 18.27
N LEU A 343 -10.16 -12.69 17.18
CA LEU A 343 -9.88 -12.12 15.86
C LEU A 343 -10.98 -11.13 15.40
N THR A 344 -12.22 -11.32 15.82
CA THR A 344 -13.36 -10.47 15.47
C THR A 344 -13.22 -9.08 16.12
N ASP A 345 -12.77 -9.03 17.38
CA ASP A 345 -12.51 -7.78 18.09
C ASP A 345 -11.28 -7.07 17.52
N ALA A 346 -10.22 -7.83 17.25
CA ALA A 346 -9.01 -7.32 16.60
C ALA A 346 -9.32 -6.74 15.21
N SER A 347 -10.19 -7.38 14.44
CA SER A 347 -10.65 -6.91 13.12
C SER A 347 -11.34 -5.55 13.20
N VAL A 348 -12.10 -5.27 14.27
CA VAL A 348 -12.73 -3.96 14.49
C VAL A 348 -11.65 -2.89 14.70
N VAL A 349 -10.61 -3.18 15.47
CA VAL A 349 -9.47 -2.28 15.69
C VAL A 349 -8.74 -2.01 14.37
N CYS A 350 -8.33 -3.05 13.65
CA CYS A 350 -7.58 -2.90 12.41
C CYS A 350 -8.36 -2.12 11.34
N ARG A 351 -9.66 -2.38 11.20
CA ARG A 351 -10.51 -1.66 10.25
C ARG A 351 -10.69 -0.20 10.65
N ALA A 352 -10.93 0.08 11.93
CA ALA A 352 -11.07 1.44 12.43
C ALA A 352 -9.78 2.26 12.23
N LEU A 353 -8.63 1.60 12.21
CA LEU A 353 -7.31 2.18 11.95
C LEU A 353 -6.92 2.24 10.47
N GLY A 354 -7.82 1.86 9.55
CA GLY A 354 -7.62 2.00 8.11
C GLY A 354 -6.98 0.79 7.39
N PHE A 355 -6.75 -0.31 8.10
CA PHE A 355 -6.27 -1.57 7.53
C PHE A 355 -7.43 -2.46 7.07
N ALA A 356 -7.17 -3.37 6.14
CA ALA A 356 -8.20 -4.26 5.61
C ALA A 356 -8.77 -5.22 6.66
N ASN A 357 -7.93 -5.89 7.47
CA ASN A 357 -8.38 -6.79 8.54
C ASN A 357 -7.29 -7.05 9.61
N ALA A 358 -7.66 -7.75 10.70
CA ALA A 358 -6.69 -8.36 11.62
C ALA A 358 -6.24 -9.74 11.11
N THR A 359 -4.96 -10.02 11.27
CA THR A 359 -4.33 -11.32 11.05
C THR A 359 -4.13 -12.08 12.36
N GLU A 360 -3.90 -11.37 13.47
CA GLU A 360 -3.75 -11.96 14.80
C GLU A 360 -4.45 -11.11 15.87
N ALA A 361 -5.02 -11.80 16.85
CA ALA A 361 -5.50 -11.23 18.11
C ALA A 361 -4.61 -11.81 19.22
N LEU A 362 -3.84 -10.95 19.88
CA LEU A 362 -2.82 -11.33 20.84
C LEU A 362 -3.25 -10.91 22.25
N GLY A 363 -2.97 -11.76 23.23
CA GLY A 363 -3.20 -11.47 24.65
C GLY A 363 -1.90 -11.55 25.44
N GLY A 364 -2.00 -11.51 26.77
CA GLY A 364 -0.88 -11.70 27.68
C GLY A 364 0.17 -10.60 27.60
N ALA A 365 -0.21 -9.40 27.16
CA ALA A 365 0.69 -8.29 26.92
C ALA A 365 1.83 -8.64 25.95
N ALA A 366 1.48 -9.23 24.80
CA ALA A 366 2.43 -9.67 23.77
C ALA A 366 3.40 -8.56 23.30
N PHE A 367 2.91 -7.31 23.24
CA PHE A 367 3.69 -6.11 22.92
C PHE A 367 4.17 -5.35 24.17
N GLY A 368 4.26 -6.05 25.30
CA GLY A 368 4.58 -5.48 26.60
C GLY A 368 3.37 -4.88 27.33
N PRO A 369 3.46 -4.78 28.68
CA PRO A 369 2.39 -4.23 29.50
C PRO A 369 2.24 -2.73 29.24
N GLY A 370 1.00 -2.28 29.09
CA GLY A 370 0.70 -0.86 28.98
C GLY A 370 0.74 -0.11 30.31
N ALA A 371 0.36 1.15 30.26
CA ALA A 371 0.28 2.04 31.41
C ALA A 371 -1.07 2.75 31.47
N GLY A 372 -1.52 3.09 32.68
CA GLY A 372 -2.81 3.77 32.90
C GLY A 372 -3.94 2.80 33.27
N PRO A 373 -5.22 3.19 33.09
CA PRO A 373 -6.33 2.30 33.40
C PRO A 373 -6.61 1.31 32.25
N VAL A 374 -7.06 0.10 32.61
CA VAL A 374 -7.68 -0.83 31.66
C VAL A 374 -9.10 -0.35 31.39
N MET A 375 -9.37 0.08 30.16
CA MET A 375 -10.58 0.79 29.76
C MET A 375 -11.75 -0.15 29.48
N LEU A 376 -11.51 -1.30 28.87
CA LEU A 376 -12.53 -2.27 28.46
C LEU A 376 -12.09 -3.71 28.79
N ASP A 377 -13.06 -4.57 29.06
CA ASP A 377 -12.89 -5.98 29.45
C ASP A 377 -14.09 -6.79 28.98
N GLU A 378 -13.87 -8.09 28.72
CA GLU A 378 -14.82 -9.01 28.06
C GLU A 378 -15.47 -8.38 26.82
N VAL A 379 -14.63 -7.88 25.90
CA VAL A 379 -15.10 -7.26 24.66
C VAL A 379 -15.62 -8.36 23.75
N GLU A 380 -16.84 -8.18 23.24
CA GLU A 380 -17.49 -9.09 22.30
C GLU A 380 -18.06 -8.25 21.14
N CYS A 381 -17.32 -8.18 20.04
CA CYS A 381 -17.74 -7.54 18.80
C CYS A 381 -18.42 -8.54 17.84
N THR A 382 -19.28 -8.03 16.95
CA THR A 382 -19.81 -8.77 15.79
C THR A 382 -18.89 -8.67 14.56
N GLY A 383 -17.85 -7.83 14.65
CA GLY A 383 -16.83 -7.65 13.61
C GLY A 383 -17.16 -6.54 12.62
N THR A 384 -18.28 -5.83 12.79
CA THR A 384 -18.78 -4.79 11.87
C THR A 384 -18.84 -3.40 12.50
N GLU A 385 -18.53 -3.31 13.79
CA GLU A 385 -18.55 -2.09 14.58
C GLU A 385 -17.50 -1.08 14.10
N PRO A 386 -17.79 0.23 14.23
CA PRO A 386 -16.84 1.28 13.87
C PRO A 386 -15.75 1.51 14.93
N SER A 387 -15.94 1.04 16.16
CA SER A 387 -14.99 1.12 17.27
C SER A 387 -15.33 0.09 18.34
N LEU A 388 -14.35 -0.32 19.16
CA LEU A 388 -14.58 -1.18 20.33
C LEU A 388 -15.55 -0.54 21.34
N ALA A 389 -15.66 0.80 21.34
CA ALA A 389 -16.66 1.54 22.12
C ALA A 389 -18.11 1.15 21.78
N SER A 390 -18.35 0.61 20.59
CA SER A 390 -19.66 0.16 20.11
C SER A 390 -19.91 -1.34 20.31
N CYS A 391 -18.90 -2.09 20.76
CA CYS A 391 -19.03 -3.52 21.04
C CYS A 391 -19.61 -3.75 22.43
N ARG A 392 -20.16 -4.95 22.66
CA ARG A 392 -20.58 -5.36 23.99
C ARG A 392 -19.34 -5.55 24.86
N SER A 393 -19.38 -5.07 26.10
CA SER A 393 -18.31 -5.20 27.09
C SER A 393 -18.88 -5.09 28.51
N LEU A 394 -18.06 -5.28 29.54
CA LEU A 394 -18.44 -5.00 30.94
C LEU A 394 -18.68 -3.51 31.22
N GLY A 395 -18.31 -2.64 30.28
CA GLY A 395 -18.43 -1.18 30.33
C GLY A 395 -17.11 -0.47 30.71
N TRP A 396 -17.04 0.83 30.42
CA TRP A 396 -15.84 1.64 30.62
C TRP A 396 -15.29 1.60 32.06
N LEU A 397 -13.98 1.42 32.19
CA LEU A 397 -13.22 1.37 33.45
C LEU A 397 -13.67 0.26 34.41
N LYS A 398 -14.36 -0.77 33.91
CA LYS A 398 -14.79 -1.94 34.67
C LYS A 398 -13.99 -3.16 34.23
N SER A 399 -12.85 -3.36 34.86
CA SER A 399 -11.98 -4.52 34.64
C SER A 399 -11.30 -4.95 35.94
N HIS A 400 -11.02 -6.25 36.05
CA HIS A 400 -10.14 -6.81 37.07
C HIS A 400 -8.77 -7.21 36.52
N CYS A 401 -8.51 -6.91 35.24
CA CYS A 401 -7.27 -7.23 34.56
C CYS A 401 -6.12 -6.35 35.05
N ARG A 402 -4.92 -6.91 34.94
CA ARG A 402 -3.65 -6.20 35.12
C ARG A 402 -2.98 -6.05 33.75
N HIS A 403 -2.00 -5.18 33.63
CA HIS A 403 -1.33 -4.93 32.34
C HIS A 403 -0.56 -6.12 31.76
N ASN A 404 -0.37 -7.21 32.49
CA ASN A 404 0.12 -8.47 31.92
C ASN A 404 -0.96 -9.25 31.15
N GLN A 405 -2.16 -8.68 31.02
CA GLN A 405 -3.33 -9.19 30.31
C GLN A 405 -3.82 -8.18 29.26
N ASP A 406 -2.97 -7.26 28.82
CA ASP A 406 -3.36 -6.29 27.79
C ASP A 406 -3.45 -6.97 26.43
N ALA A 407 -4.49 -6.61 25.68
CA ALA A 407 -4.77 -7.07 24.34
C ALA A 407 -3.90 -6.36 23.30
N GLY A 408 -3.49 -7.10 22.28
CA GLY A 408 -2.75 -6.63 21.10
C GLY A 408 -3.33 -7.19 19.81
N VAL A 409 -2.91 -6.61 18.69
CA VAL A 409 -3.32 -7.03 17.34
C VAL A 409 -2.16 -7.00 16.37
N VAL A 410 -2.30 -7.78 15.31
CA VAL A 410 -1.51 -7.65 14.07
C VAL A 410 -2.49 -7.50 12.91
N CYS A 411 -2.46 -6.37 12.22
CA CYS A 411 -3.29 -6.02 11.08
C CYS A 411 -2.63 -6.40 9.75
N THR A 412 -3.42 -6.47 8.68
CA THR A 412 -2.91 -6.64 7.32
C THR A 412 -2.11 -5.42 6.84
N ASN A 413 -1.07 -5.61 6.04
CA ASN A 413 -0.27 -4.53 5.43
C ASN A 413 -0.99 -3.70 4.35
N GLU A 414 -2.25 -3.99 4.04
CA GLU A 414 -3.03 -3.30 3.01
C GLU A 414 -3.83 -2.11 3.60
N THR A 415 -3.61 -0.91 3.07
CA THR A 415 -4.40 0.31 3.36
C THR A 415 -5.42 0.56 2.24
N ARG A 416 -6.61 1.07 2.59
CA ARG A 416 -7.80 1.01 1.70
C ARG A 416 -7.82 1.94 0.47
N ASP A 417 -6.98 2.97 0.33
CA ASP A 417 -7.34 4.11 -0.56
C ASP A 417 -6.29 4.64 -1.57
N ALA A 418 -5.11 4.05 -1.70
CA ALA A 418 -4.13 4.48 -2.72
C ALA A 418 -3.53 3.29 -3.48
N HIS A 419 -3.78 3.24 -4.79
CA HIS A 419 -3.21 2.22 -5.68
C HIS A 419 -2.09 2.84 -6.52
N THR A 420 -0.88 2.29 -6.44
CA THR A 420 0.28 2.82 -7.17
C THR A 420 0.56 1.98 -8.41
N LEU A 421 0.62 2.64 -9.57
CA LEU A 421 1.27 2.10 -10.76
C LEU A 421 2.74 2.56 -10.71
N ASP A 422 3.68 1.62 -10.57
CA ASP A 422 5.11 1.92 -10.57
C ASP A 422 5.82 1.16 -11.70
N LEU A 423 6.27 1.92 -12.70
CA LEU A 423 7.10 1.47 -13.82
C LEU A 423 8.42 2.27 -13.84
N SER A 424 8.83 2.84 -12.70
CA SER A 424 9.98 3.76 -12.59
C SER A 424 11.33 3.08 -12.85
N ASP A 425 11.42 1.75 -12.75
CA ASP A 425 12.59 0.97 -13.18
C ASP A 425 12.98 1.22 -14.65
N GLU A 426 12.06 1.76 -15.46
CA GLU A 426 12.27 2.06 -16.88
C GLU A 426 12.90 3.44 -17.15
N LEU A 427 12.95 4.37 -16.17
CA LEU A 427 13.45 5.74 -16.37
C LEU A 427 14.26 6.29 -15.18
N PRO A 428 15.27 7.15 -15.42
CA PRO A 428 15.96 7.86 -14.35
C PRO A 428 15.00 8.81 -13.59
N ALA A 429 14.97 8.73 -12.25
CA ALA A 429 14.18 9.61 -11.39
C ALA A 429 14.40 11.12 -11.63
N ALA A 430 15.53 11.49 -12.25
CA ALA A 430 15.84 12.85 -12.66
C ALA A 430 14.84 13.44 -13.68
N LEU A 431 14.13 12.63 -14.47
CA LEU A 431 13.18 13.12 -15.47
C LEU A 431 11.92 13.72 -14.83
N GLU A 432 11.49 13.19 -13.69
CA GLU A 432 10.36 13.74 -12.93
C GLU A 432 10.64 15.16 -12.44
N GLN A 433 11.86 15.38 -11.92
CA GLN A 433 12.31 16.70 -11.46
C GLN A 433 12.37 17.72 -12.59
N ILE A 434 12.67 17.28 -13.82
CA ILE A 434 12.66 18.14 -15.01
C ILE A 434 11.25 18.62 -15.32
N PHE A 435 10.24 17.74 -15.27
CA PHE A 435 8.84 18.15 -15.43
C PHE A 435 8.43 19.11 -14.31
N ASP A 436 8.69 18.79 -13.04
CA ASP A 436 8.26 19.62 -11.92
C ASP A 436 8.92 21.01 -11.89
N SER A 437 10.12 21.14 -12.47
CA SER A 437 10.82 22.42 -12.60
C SER A 437 10.08 23.43 -13.48
N GLN A 438 9.26 22.95 -14.44
CA GLN A 438 8.55 23.77 -15.44
C GLN A 438 9.48 24.77 -16.16
N ARG A 439 10.73 24.39 -16.45
CA ARG A 439 11.76 25.24 -17.08
C ARG A 439 12.49 24.48 -18.18
N GLY A 440 12.98 25.21 -19.18
CA GLY A 440 13.79 24.63 -20.27
C GLY A 440 12.98 23.91 -21.36
N CYS A 441 11.68 24.14 -21.41
CA CYS A 441 10.74 23.44 -22.28
C CYS A 441 10.79 23.96 -23.73
N ASP A 442 10.63 23.05 -24.68
CA ASP A 442 10.54 23.31 -26.13
C ASP A 442 9.15 22.99 -26.70
N LEU A 443 8.22 22.59 -25.82
CA LEU A 443 6.83 22.36 -26.11
C LEU A 443 5.96 22.87 -24.95
N SER A 444 4.81 23.47 -25.28
CA SER A 444 3.75 23.80 -24.32
C SER A 444 2.52 22.93 -24.58
N ILE A 445 1.92 22.38 -23.53
CA ILE A 445 0.61 21.72 -23.60
C ILE A 445 -0.42 22.69 -23.05
N SER A 446 -1.37 23.10 -23.90
CA SER A 446 -2.49 23.96 -23.50
C SER A 446 -3.74 23.10 -23.31
N VAL A 447 -4.23 23.03 -22.07
CA VAL A 447 -5.38 22.19 -21.70
C VAL A 447 -6.66 23.02 -21.76
N ARG A 448 -7.62 22.62 -22.58
CA ARG A 448 -8.94 23.23 -22.72
C ARG A 448 -10.00 22.33 -22.11
N ALA A 449 -10.84 22.92 -21.26
CA ALA A 449 -12.05 22.27 -20.79
C ALA A 449 -13.12 22.28 -21.89
N ARG A 450 -13.81 21.17 -22.13
CA ARG A 450 -14.84 21.08 -23.18
C ARG A 450 -16.05 22.02 -22.98
N ASP A 451 -16.27 22.50 -21.74
CA ASP A 451 -17.48 23.27 -21.37
C ASP A 451 -17.20 24.71 -20.86
N GLN A 452 -15.96 25.21 -20.94
CA GLN A 452 -15.59 26.57 -20.47
C GLN A 452 -14.69 27.30 -21.48
N GLU A 453 -14.97 28.59 -21.71
CA GLU A 453 -14.22 29.44 -22.66
C GLU A 453 -12.98 30.16 -22.08
N GLU A 454 -12.72 30.13 -20.76
CA GLU A 454 -11.54 30.83 -20.16
C GLU A 454 -10.73 30.06 -19.10
N GLU A 455 -9.43 30.39 -19.10
CA GLU A 455 -8.23 29.87 -18.40
C GLU A 455 -7.96 28.36 -18.48
N GLY A 456 -7.38 27.95 -19.61
CA GLY A 456 -6.73 26.65 -19.75
C GLY A 456 -5.44 26.52 -18.93
N LEU A 457 -5.12 25.29 -18.51
CA LEU A 457 -3.86 24.96 -17.85
C LEU A 457 -2.77 24.86 -18.92
N ASP A 458 -1.76 25.73 -18.88
CA ASP A 458 -0.59 25.62 -19.75
C ASP A 458 0.55 24.91 -18.99
N LEU A 459 1.00 23.77 -19.53
CA LEU A 459 2.06 22.94 -18.97
C LEU A 459 3.32 23.00 -19.83
N CYS A 460 4.44 23.24 -19.18
CA CYS A 460 5.76 23.30 -19.78
C CYS A 460 6.32 21.88 -19.92
N VAL A 461 6.59 21.41 -21.16
CA VAL A 461 7.03 20.04 -21.43
C VAL A 461 8.16 19.93 -22.46
N HIS A 462 8.82 18.78 -22.49
CA HIS A 462 10.04 18.53 -23.26
C HIS A 462 9.77 17.48 -24.35
N ARG A 463 9.91 17.88 -25.61
CA ARG A 463 9.68 17.04 -26.79
C ARG A 463 10.55 15.80 -26.78
N LEU A 464 11.82 15.94 -26.41
CA LEU A 464 12.78 14.82 -26.34
C LEU A 464 12.29 13.73 -25.38
N ILE A 465 11.84 14.12 -24.18
CA ILE A 465 11.40 13.18 -23.14
C ILE A 465 10.09 12.51 -23.55
N LEU A 466 9.10 13.29 -24.01
CA LEU A 466 7.83 12.73 -24.49
C LEU A 466 8.02 11.83 -25.71
N SER A 467 8.95 12.16 -26.63
CA SER A 467 9.22 11.31 -27.80
C SER A 467 9.91 9.99 -27.47
N ALA A 468 10.62 9.92 -26.34
CA ALA A 468 11.25 8.70 -25.86
C ALA A 468 10.23 7.74 -25.21
N ASN A 469 9.07 8.25 -24.78
CA ASN A 469 8.01 7.45 -24.19
C ASN A 469 6.97 7.03 -25.26
N PRO A 470 6.84 5.73 -25.58
CA PRO A 470 5.90 5.27 -26.61
C PRO A 470 4.43 5.59 -26.29
N GLU A 471 4.06 5.69 -25.01
CA GLU A 471 2.69 6.03 -24.58
C GLU A 471 2.38 7.53 -24.68
N ALA A 472 3.40 8.39 -24.83
CA ALA A 472 3.23 9.83 -24.99
C ALA A 472 3.11 10.27 -26.47
N GLN A 473 3.34 9.36 -27.43
CA GLN A 473 3.36 9.71 -28.86
C GLN A 473 2.03 10.27 -29.36
N ALA A 474 0.90 9.79 -28.84
CA ALA A 474 -0.42 10.25 -29.26
C ALA A 474 -0.81 11.63 -28.70
N LEU A 475 -0.05 12.19 -27.75
CA LEU A 475 -0.17 13.60 -27.36
C LEU A 475 0.23 14.52 -28.52
N TRP A 476 1.14 14.08 -29.39
CA TRP A 476 1.69 14.87 -30.47
C TRP A 476 1.03 14.50 -31.82
N LYS A 477 -0.15 15.07 -32.12
CA LYS A 477 -0.82 14.86 -33.42
C LYS A 477 -0.32 15.78 -34.54
N GLU A 478 0.16 16.99 -34.22
CA GLU A 478 0.62 17.99 -35.19
C GLU A 478 1.97 18.60 -34.79
N PRO A 479 2.90 18.83 -35.74
CA PRO A 479 4.18 19.49 -35.46
C PRO A 479 3.97 20.99 -35.17
N GLY A 480 4.05 21.37 -33.90
CA GLY A 480 3.98 22.76 -33.44
C GLY A 480 4.67 22.99 -32.10
N PRO A 481 4.88 24.26 -31.68
CA PRO A 481 5.40 24.59 -30.35
C PRO A 481 4.36 24.41 -29.24
N THR A 482 3.08 24.28 -29.61
CA THR A 482 1.96 24.13 -28.67
C THR A 482 1.09 22.94 -29.09
N VAL A 483 0.76 22.09 -28.12
CA VAL A 483 -0.19 20.98 -28.26
C VAL A 483 -1.44 21.33 -27.47
N THR A 484 -2.62 21.24 -28.10
CA THR A 484 -3.89 21.45 -27.40
C THR A 484 -4.43 20.12 -26.91
N MET A 485 -4.74 20.03 -25.61
CA MET A 485 -5.43 18.90 -25.00
C MET A 485 -6.86 19.30 -24.66
N GLU A 486 -7.83 18.47 -25.01
CA GLU A 486 -9.24 18.69 -24.65
C GLU A 486 -9.64 17.69 -23.58
N VAL A 487 -9.99 18.21 -22.41
CA VAL A 487 -10.30 17.40 -21.22
C VAL A 487 -11.66 17.82 -20.67
N ASP A 488 -12.41 16.89 -20.06
CA ASP A 488 -13.64 17.27 -19.37
C ASP A 488 -13.30 18.09 -18.11
N THR A 489 -14.21 18.98 -17.75
CA THR A 489 -14.06 19.85 -16.57
C THR A 489 -13.78 19.07 -15.28
N GLU A 490 -14.42 17.91 -15.10
CA GLU A 490 -14.24 17.03 -13.92
C GLU A 490 -12.82 16.45 -13.81
N CYS A 491 -12.09 16.32 -14.93
CA CYS A 491 -10.79 15.67 -14.97
C CYS A 491 -9.61 16.65 -15.00
N LEU A 492 -9.85 17.96 -15.03
CA LEU A 492 -8.80 18.98 -14.96
C LEU A 492 -7.80 18.79 -13.80
N PRO A 493 -8.24 18.45 -12.56
CA PRO A 493 -7.31 18.34 -11.43
C PRO A 493 -6.22 17.27 -11.59
N VAL A 494 -6.49 16.22 -12.38
CA VAL A 494 -5.57 15.08 -12.55
C VAL A 494 -4.67 15.20 -13.78
N VAL A 495 -4.86 16.22 -14.63
CA VAL A 495 -4.12 16.37 -15.89
C VAL A 495 -2.62 16.54 -15.64
N ARG A 496 -2.23 17.31 -14.61
CA ARG A 496 -0.82 17.49 -14.26
C ARG A 496 -0.16 16.16 -13.93
N ASP A 497 -0.81 15.33 -13.13
CA ASP A 497 -0.28 14.02 -12.71
C ASP A 497 -0.24 13.04 -13.89
N PHE A 498 -1.24 13.09 -14.78
CA PHE A 498 -1.26 12.32 -16.01
C PHE A 498 -0.08 12.67 -16.93
N ILE A 499 0.26 13.95 -17.08
CA ILE A 499 1.43 14.35 -17.87
C ILE A 499 2.74 13.98 -17.14
N ARG A 500 2.78 14.15 -15.82
CA ARG A 500 3.92 13.75 -14.97
C ARG A 500 4.24 12.27 -15.09
N TYR A 501 3.23 11.41 -15.22
CA TYR A 501 3.39 9.96 -15.45
C TYR A 501 4.28 9.64 -16.66
N PHE A 502 4.28 10.45 -17.73
CA PHE A 502 5.18 10.19 -18.87
C PHE A 502 6.66 10.44 -18.57
N TYR A 503 6.96 11.17 -17.49
CA TYR A 503 8.30 11.47 -17.01
C TYR A 503 8.74 10.56 -15.87
N SER A 504 7.84 10.28 -14.91
CA SER A 504 8.13 9.46 -13.73
C SER A 504 7.90 7.97 -13.95
N ARG A 505 7.03 7.61 -14.90
CA ARG A 505 6.49 6.24 -15.06
C ARG A 505 5.83 5.71 -13.77
N ARG A 506 5.46 6.61 -12.86
CA ARG A 506 4.83 6.31 -11.58
C ARG A 506 3.62 7.21 -11.36
N LEU A 507 2.52 6.63 -10.93
CA LEU A 507 1.27 7.34 -10.68
C LEU A 507 0.50 6.70 -9.52
N GLU A 508 0.01 7.53 -8.61
CA GLU A 508 -0.88 7.11 -7.53
C GLU A 508 -2.33 7.42 -7.91
N ILE A 509 -3.18 6.41 -7.82
CA ILE A 509 -4.57 6.44 -8.28
C ILE A 509 -5.48 6.04 -7.13
N SER A 510 -6.52 6.83 -6.91
CA SER A 510 -7.61 6.54 -5.99
C SER A 510 -8.85 6.09 -6.77
N LEU A 511 -9.81 5.44 -6.10
CA LEU A 511 -11.10 5.09 -6.71
C LEU A 511 -11.91 6.32 -7.16
N THR A 512 -11.64 7.50 -6.61
CA THR A 512 -12.26 8.77 -7.02
C THR A 512 -11.63 9.38 -8.27
N SER A 513 -10.34 9.14 -8.52
CA SER A 513 -9.60 9.70 -9.65
C SER A 513 -9.44 8.72 -10.84
N VAL A 514 -9.63 7.42 -10.60
CA VAL A 514 -9.43 6.34 -11.59
C VAL A 514 -10.18 6.58 -12.91
N LYS A 515 -11.42 7.08 -12.85
CA LYS A 515 -12.23 7.37 -14.05
C LYS A 515 -11.59 8.42 -14.93
N CYS A 516 -11.03 9.47 -14.34
CA CYS A 516 -10.37 10.53 -15.08
C CYS A 516 -9.03 10.08 -15.66
N PHE A 517 -8.22 9.35 -14.89
CA PHE A 517 -6.97 8.78 -15.41
C PHE A 517 -7.21 7.77 -16.52
N HIS A 518 -8.22 6.91 -16.39
CA HIS A 518 -8.61 5.98 -17.45
C HIS A 518 -9.04 6.71 -18.73
N LYS A 519 -9.87 7.75 -18.62
CA LYS A 519 -10.34 8.51 -19.78
C LYS A 519 -9.20 9.23 -20.49
N LEU A 520 -8.31 9.88 -19.74
CA LEU A 520 -7.10 10.51 -20.29
C LEU A 520 -6.19 9.47 -20.96
N ALA A 521 -5.98 8.31 -20.32
CA ALA A 521 -5.18 7.24 -20.89
C ALA A 521 -5.77 6.68 -22.19
N SER A 522 -7.10 6.55 -22.27
CA SER A 522 -7.83 6.18 -23.49
C SER A 522 -7.64 7.21 -24.61
N ASP A 523 -7.92 8.49 -24.33
CA ASP A 523 -7.90 9.56 -25.33
C ASP A 523 -6.49 9.79 -25.92
N TYR A 524 -5.46 9.58 -25.10
CA TYR A 524 -4.04 9.77 -25.46
C TYR A 524 -3.24 8.47 -25.57
N ARG A 525 -3.91 7.31 -25.67
CA ARG A 525 -3.32 5.98 -25.93
C ARG A 525 -2.19 5.56 -24.97
N ALA A 526 -2.30 5.92 -23.69
CA ALA A 526 -1.44 5.39 -22.63
C ALA A 526 -1.95 4.00 -22.18
N TRP A 527 -1.72 2.99 -23.00
CA TRP A 527 -2.32 1.65 -22.86
C TRP A 527 -1.98 0.92 -21.55
N ARG A 528 -0.79 1.12 -20.96
CA ARG A 528 -0.43 0.49 -19.67
C ARG A 528 -1.18 1.13 -18.52
N LEU A 529 -1.24 2.46 -18.53
CA LEU A 529 -2.03 3.21 -17.56
C LEU A 529 -3.53 2.89 -17.69
N GLN A 530 -4.03 2.82 -18.93
CA GLN A 530 -5.40 2.41 -19.22
C GLN A 530 -5.69 1.01 -18.65
N SER A 531 -4.83 0.03 -18.94
CA SER A 531 -4.98 -1.34 -18.43
C SER A 531 -4.92 -1.42 -16.91
N PHE A 532 -4.08 -0.62 -16.26
CA PHE A 532 -4.01 -0.57 -14.80
C PHE A 532 -5.28 0.03 -14.21
N CYS A 533 -5.75 1.17 -14.72
CA CYS A 533 -7.01 1.77 -14.29
C CYS A 533 -8.21 0.83 -14.55
N ALA A 534 -8.22 0.09 -15.65
CA ALA A 534 -9.22 -0.92 -15.95
C ALA A 534 -9.28 -2.01 -14.87
N SER A 535 -8.11 -2.47 -14.39
CA SER A 535 -8.04 -3.44 -13.29
C SER A 535 -8.59 -2.89 -11.98
N LEU A 536 -8.45 -1.58 -11.72
CA LEU A 536 -9.01 -0.94 -10.53
C LEU A 536 -10.54 -0.82 -10.59
N PHE A 537 -11.14 -0.68 -11.78
CA PHE A 537 -12.60 -0.75 -11.90
C PHE A 537 -13.17 -2.12 -11.53
N ALA A 538 -12.38 -3.18 -11.64
CA ALA A 538 -12.82 -4.51 -11.23
C ALA A 538 -13.13 -4.59 -9.72
N VAL A 539 -12.57 -3.69 -8.91
CA VAL A 539 -12.90 -3.51 -7.48
C VAL A 539 -14.36 -3.14 -7.28
N LEU A 540 -14.96 -2.37 -8.19
CA LEU A 540 -16.32 -1.84 -8.05
C LEU A 540 -17.39 -2.84 -8.50
N LEU A 541 -17.04 -3.82 -9.34
CA LEU A 541 -18.01 -4.72 -9.96
C LEU A 541 -18.77 -5.60 -8.94
N PRO A 542 -18.12 -6.20 -7.92
CA PRO A 542 -18.81 -7.00 -6.91
C PRO A 542 -19.67 -6.20 -5.91
N GLU A 543 -19.43 -4.90 -5.77
CA GLU A 543 -20.07 -4.03 -4.77
C GLU A 543 -21.52 -3.67 -5.12
N ASP A 544 -21.89 -3.71 -6.41
CA ASP A 544 -23.24 -3.32 -6.86
C ASP A 544 -24.18 -4.54 -6.98
N PRO A 545 -25.18 -4.69 -6.09
CA PRO A 545 -26.12 -5.79 -6.18
C PRO A 545 -27.10 -5.66 -7.35
N SER A 546 -27.30 -4.47 -7.91
CA SER A 546 -28.28 -4.19 -8.98
C SER A 546 -27.79 -4.57 -10.38
N PHE A 547 -26.48 -4.80 -10.55
CA PHE A 547 -25.80 -4.96 -11.83
C PHE A 547 -25.81 -3.72 -12.75
N GLN A 548 -26.24 -2.55 -12.27
CA GLN A 548 -26.19 -1.34 -13.08
C GLN A 548 -24.75 -0.89 -13.35
N THR A 549 -23.89 -0.91 -12.34
CA THR A 549 -22.47 -0.52 -12.42
C THR A 549 -21.68 -1.38 -13.42
N PRO A 550 -21.76 -2.73 -13.41
CA PRO A 550 -21.17 -3.56 -14.46
C PRO A 550 -21.66 -3.26 -15.88
N LEU A 551 -22.95 -2.95 -16.06
CA LEU A 551 -23.49 -2.62 -17.38
C LEU A 551 -23.03 -1.23 -17.84
N ASP A 552 -23.03 -0.25 -16.95
CA ASP A 552 -22.55 1.10 -17.22
C ASP A 552 -21.05 1.08 -17.54
N LEU A 553 -20.25 0.33 -16.77
CA LEU A 553 -18.82 0.14 -17.05
C LEU A 553 -18.57 -0.60 -18.37
N TYR A 554 -19.40 -1.58 -18.74
CA TYR A 554 -19.32 -2.20 -20.07
C TYR A 554 -19.61 -1.20 -21.20
N THR A 555 -20.65 -0.36 -21.06
CA THR A 555 -20.92 0.69 -22.05
C THR A 555 -19.79 1.72 -22.13
N TYR A 556 -19.20 2.06 -20.98
CA TYR A 556 -18.04 2.95 -20.89
C TYR A 556 -16.80 2.32 -21.53
N ALA A 557 -16.55 1.01 -21.35
CA ALA A 557 -15.47 0.28 -21.98
C ALA A 557 -15.60 0.30 -23.51
N LEU A 558 -16.81 0.08 -24.04
CA LEU A 558 -17.08 0.19 -25.48
C LEU A 558 -16.85 1.62 -26.00
N ALA A 559 -17.27 2.63 -25.24
CA ALA A 559 -17.09 4.03 -25.61
C ALA A 559 -15.60 4.45 -25.64
N THR A 560 -14.80 3.93 -24.72
CA THR A 560 -13.36 4.17 -24.61
C THR A 560 -12.50 3.17 -25.40
N ARG A 561 -13.12 2.16 -26.01
CA ARG A 561 -12.46 1.07 -26.75
C ARG A 561 -11.40 0.34 -25.93
N ASP A 562 -11.71 0.08 -24.65
CA ASP A 562 -10.84 -0.68 -23.75
C ASP A 562 -11.21 -2.17 -23.74
N PRO A 563 -10.41 -3.04 -24.40
CA PRO A 563 -10.68 -4.47 -24.41
C PRO A 563 -10.45 -5.15 -23.05
N VAL A 564 -9.61 -4.58 -22.18
CA VAL A 564 -9.34 -5.14 -20.85
C VAL A 564 -10.53 -4.91 -19.94
N LEU A 565 -11.04 -3.67 -19.89
CA LEU A 565 -12.23 -3.35 -19.11
C LEU A 565 -13.48 -4.06 -19.64
N GLU A 566 -13.62 -4.17 -20.96
CA GLU A 566 -14.69 -4.93 -21.60
C GLU A 566 -14.67 -6.39 -21.13
N GLU A 567 -13.51 -7.05 -21.23
CA GLU A 567 -13.33 -8.44 -20.83
C GLU A 567 -13.59 -8.64 -19.33
N LEU A 568 -13.14 -7.72 -18.47
CA LEU A 568 -13.42 -7.76 -17.02
C LEU A 568 -14.93 -7.71 -16.73
N CYS A 569 -15.66 -6.79 -17.36
CA CYS A 569 -17.11 -6.66 -17.19
C CYS A 569 -17.83 -7.91 -17.71
N VAL A 570 -17.49 -8.35 -18.92
CA VAL A 570 -18.07 -9.55 -19.54
C VAL A 570 -17.79 -10.79 -18.70
N GLN A 571 -16.58 -10.95 -18.18
CA GLN A 571 -16.20 -12.09 -17.36
C GLN A 571 -16.96 -12.11 -16.03
N PHE A 572 -17.11 -10.97 -15.36
CA PHE A 572 -17.89 -10.84 -14.13
C PHE A 572 -19.38 -11.16 -14.36
N LEU A 573 -19.97 -10.59 -15.41
CA LEU A 573 -21.36 -10.85 -15.81
C LEU A 573 -21.55 -12.32 -16.21
N ALA A 574 -20.57 -12.93 -16.88
CA ALA A 574 -20.64 -14.33 -17.27
C ALA A 574 -20.65 -15.28 -16.06
N TRP A 575 -19.83 -15.03 -15.03
CA TRP A 575 -19.88 -15.83 -13.81
C TRP A 575 -21.14 -15.60 -12.98
N ASN A 576 -21.69 -14.38 -13.01
CA ASN A 576 -22.85 -14.02 -12.19
C ASN A 576 -24.17 -14.00 -12.99
N PHE A 577 -24.21 -14.65 -14.16
CA PHE A 577 -25.34 -14.57 -15.08
C PHE A 577 -26.67 -14.98 -14.44
N LYS A 578 -26.69 -16.05 -13.62
CA LYS A 578 -27.90 -16.43 -12.86
C LYS A 578 -28.45 -15.27 -12.05
N ALA A 579 -27.58 -14.55 -11.34
CA ALA A 579 -28.02 -13.46 -10.49
C ALA A 579 -28.35 -12.19 -11.31
N LEU A 580 -27.68 -11.99 -12.45
CA LEU A 580 -28.05 -10.97 -13.43
C LEU A 580 -29.47 -11.18 -13.96
N THR A 581 -29.86 -12.42 -14.32
CA THR A 581 -31.22 -12.73 -14.83
C THR A 581 -32.33 -12.51 -13.81
N GLN A 582 -31.98 -12.34 -12.53
CA GLN A 582 -32.90 -12.08 -11.43
C GLN A 582 -32.87 -10.63 -10.96
N ALA A 583 -31.98 -9.80 -11.53
CA ALA A 583 -31.80 -8.41 -11.14
C ALA A 583 -32.72 -7.48 -11.92
N GLU A 584 -32.97 -6.30 -11.35
CA GLU A 584 -33.79 -5.25 -11.98
C GLU A 584 -33.20 -4.77 -13.32
N ALA A 585 -31.87 -4.86 -13.48
CA ALA A 585 -31.19 -4.45 -14.70
C ALA A 585 -31.34 -5.44 -15.88
N TRP A 586 -31.88 -6.65 -15.66
CA TRP A 586 -32.00 -7.70 -16.69
C TRP A 586 -32.68 -7.24 -17.99
N PRO A 587 -33.83 -6.54 -17.96
CA PRO A 587 -34.50 -6.07 -19.17
C PRO A 587 -33.69 -4.96 -19.89
N GLY A 588 -32.80 -4.29 -19.17
CA GLY A 588 -31.90 -3.26 -19.69
C GLY A 588 -30.76 -3.82 -20.56
N VAL A 589 -30.40 -5.10 -20.39
CA VAL A 589 -29.21 -5.70 -21.02
C VAL A 589 -29.28 -5.61 -22.56
N PRO A 590 -28.24 -5.07 -23.25
CA PRO A 590 -28.21 -4.98 -24.70
C PRO A 590 -28.08 -6.34 -25.40
N THR A 591 -28.72 -6.50 -26.57
CA THR A 591 -28.63 -7.71 -27.41
C THR A 591 -27.19 -8.10 -27.73
N ALA A 592 -26.35 -7.11 -28.07
CA ALA A 592 -24.94 -7.34 -28.41
C ALA A 592 -24.15 -7.97 -27.24
N LEU A 593 -24.39 -7.50 -26.01
CA LEU A 593 -23.76 -8.06 -24.81
C LEU A 593 -24.25 -9.50 -24.56
N LEU A 594 -25.54 -9.78 -24.75
CA LEU A 594 -26.04 -11.15 -24.66
C LEU A 594 -25.39 -12.07 -25.69
N GLN A 595 -25.20 -11.64 -26.94
CA GLN A 595 -24.50 -12.46 -27.94
C GLN A 595 -23.06 -12.80 -27.51
N VAL A 596 -22.35 -11.85 -26.90
CA VAL A 596 -21.01 -12.07 -26.34
C VAL A 596 -21.06 -13.06 -25.19
N LEU A 597 -21.92 -12.84 -24.19
CA LEU A 597 -22.08 -13.71 -23.03
C LEU A 597 -22.45 -15.15 -23.42
N LEU A 598 -23.43 -15.30 -24.31
CA LEU A 598 -23.89 -16.59 -24.81
C LEU A 598 -22.83 -17.30 -25.67
N SER A 599 -21.83 -16.59 -26.20
CA SER A 599 -20.74 -17.25 -26.92
C SER A 599 -19.68 -17.86 -25.98
N ARG A 600 -19.65 -17.48 -24.68
CA ARG A 600 -18.60 -17.93 -23.75
C ARG A 600 -18.83 -19.32 -23.17
N SER A 601 -17.81 -20.17 -23.21
CA SER A 601 -17.79 -21.45 -22.50
C SER A 601 -17.84 -21.30 -20.96
N GLU A 602 -17.31 -20.17 -20.46
CA GLU A 602 -17.22 -19.84 -19.04
C GLU A 602 -18.48 -19.16 -18.48
N LEU A 603 -19.57 -19.13 -19.25
CA LEU A 603 -20.85 -18.60 -18.80
C LEU A 603 -21.43 -19.53 -17.72
N ALA A 604 -21.65 -19.02 -16.52
CA ALA A 604 -22.15 -19.78 -15.38
C ALA A 604 -23.67 -19.68 -15.27
N VAL A 605 -24.35 -20.79 -15.53
CA VAL A 605 -25.82 -20.87 -15.55
C VAL A 605 -26.29 -22.15 -14.88
N PRO A 606 -27.52 -22.24 -14.34
CA PRO A 606 -28.00 -23.49 -13.76
C PRO A 606 -28.06 -24.65 -14.77
N SER A 607 -28.55 -24.37 -15.99
CA SER A 607 -28.65 -25.28 -17.13
C SER A 607 -28.90 -24.48 -18.41
N GLU A 608 -28.76 -25.09 -19.59
CA GLU A 608 -29.16 -24.44 -20.86
C GLU A 608 -30.66 -24.15 -20.92
N LEU A 609 -31.49 -25.00 -20.32
CA LEU A 609 -32.93 -24.75 -20.21
C LEU A 609 -33.20 -23.47 -19.41
N ALA A 610 -32.56 -23.31 -18.24
CA ALA A 610 -32.72 -22.12 -17.42
C ALA A 610 -32.26 -20.85 -18.15
N LEU A 611 -31.18 -20.95 -18.93
CA LEU A 611 -30.70 -19.87 -19.79
C LEU A 611 -31.74 -19.50 -20.86
N LEU A 612 -32.32 -20.49 -21.53
CA LEU A 612 -33.32 -20.28 -22.57
C LEU A 612 -34.62 -19.67 -22.01
N MET A 613 -35.07 -20.10 -20.83
CA MET A 613 -36.21 -19.51 -20.14
C MET A 613 -35.94 -18.05 -19.75
N ALA A 614 -34.72 -17.72 -19.29
CA ALA A 614 -34.36 -16.34 -19.00
C ALA A 614 -34.37 -15.45 -20.26
N LEU A 615 -33.93 -15.98 -21.41
CA LEU A 615 -34.01 -15.28 -22.70
C LEU A 615 -35.45 -15.06 -23.17
N ASP A 616 -36.36 -16.00 -22.90
CA ASP A 616 -37.80 -15.87 -23.20
C ASP A 616 -38.41 -14.68 -22.43
N VAL A 617 -38.14 -14.61 -21.12
CA VAL A 617 -38.57 -13.48 -20.26
C VAL A 617 -37.97 -12.16 -20.75
N TRP A 618 -36.66 -12.12 -21.03
CA TRP A 618 -35.99 -10.93 -21.56
C TRP A 618 -36.60 -10.46 -22.89
N SER A 619 -36.89 -11.39 -23.79
CA SER A 619 -37.47 -11.08 -25.11
C SER A 619 -38.89 -10.51 -25.01
N GLN A 620 -39.68 -10.92 -24.01
CA GLN A 620 -41.03 -10.39 -23.80
C GLN A 620 -41.00 -8.93 -23.36
N GLU A 621 -40.04 -8.54 -22.52
CA GLU A 621 -39.91 -7.18 -22.02
C GLU A 621 -39.19 -6.24 -23.01
N LYS A 622 -38.07 -6.69 -23.59
CA LYS A 622 -37.24 -5.87 -24.50
C LYS A 622 -37.87 -5.71 -25.90
N GLN A 623 -38.65 -6.71 -26.33
CA GLN A 623 -39.20 -6.80 -27.69
C GLN A 623 -38.14 -6.62 -28.80
N PRO A 624 -37.07 -7.45 -28.82
CA PRO A 624 -36.04 -7.40 -29.84
C PRO A 624 -36.58 -7.80 -31.23
N SER A 625 -35.84 -7.48 -32.29
CA SER A 625 -36.21 -7.90 -33.64
C SER A 625 -36.09 -9.42 -33.81
N HIS A 626 -36.87 -9.97 -34.75
CA HIS A 626 -36.88 -11.40 -35.07
C HIS A 626 -35.47 -11.97 -35.34
N ARG A 627 -34.65 -11.27 -36.14
CA ARG A 627 -33.26 -11.66 -36.43
C ARG A 627 -32.35 -11.65 -35.20
N GLU A 628 -32.56 -10.72 -34.28
CA GLU A 628 -31.78 -10.65 -33.04
C GLU A 628 -32.07 -11.86 -32.16
N VAL A 629 -33.33 -12.25 -32.02
CA VAL A 629 -33.72 -13.45 -31.27
C VAL A 629 -33.13 -14.70 -31.91
N GLU A 630 -33.21 -14.85 -33.24
CA GLU A 630 -32.59 -15.97 -33.95
C GLU A 630 -31.09 -16.07 -33.63
N SER A 631 -30.38 -14.93 -33.70
CA SER A 631 -28.94 -14.89 -33.40
C SER A 631 -28.59 -15.30 -31.97
N LEU A 632 -29.46 -15.01 -31.00
CA LEU A 632 -29.29 -15.39 -29.60
C LEU A 632 -29.59 -16.88 -29.38
N VAL A 633 -30.72 -17.35 -29.91
CA VAL A 633 -31.15 -18.77 -29.80
C VAL A 633 -30.14 -19.68 -30.51
N GLU A 634 -29.51 -19.23 -31.59
CA GLU A 634 -28.44 -19.98 -32.26
C GLU A 634 -27.24 -20.30 -31.35
N LYS A 635 -26.98 -19.46 -30.33
CA LYS A 635 -25.90 -19.65 -29.35
C LYS A 635 -26.28 -20.56 -28.19
N VAL A 636 -27.56 -20.89 -28.03
CA VAL A 636 -28.05 -21.82 -27.00
C VAL A 636 -27.68 -23.25 -27.39
N ARG A 637 -27.17 -24.03 -26.42
CA ARG A 637 -26.60 -25.37 -26.67
C ARG A 637 -27.65 -26.44 -26.43
N PHE A 638 -28.59 -26.58 -27.38
CA PHE A 638 -29.66 -27.59 -27.32
C PHE A 638 -29.14 -29.03 -27.08
N PRO A 639 -28.00 -29.48 -27.65
CA PRO A 639 -27.46 -30.81 -27.34
C PRO A 639 -27.08 -31.04 -25.86
N MET A 640 -26.98 -29.98 -25.06
CA MET A 640 -26.70 -30.04 -23.61
C MET A 640 -27.99 -29.98 -22.76
N MET A 641 -29.18 -29.98 -23.37
CA MET A 641 -30.48 -30.11 -22.67
C MET A 641 -30.88 -31.59 -22.59
N LEU A 642 -31.72 -31.95 -21.62
CA LEU A 642 -32.22 -33.32 -21.54
C LEU A 642 -33.29 -33.56 -22.62
N PRO A 643 -33.42 -34.81 -23.14
CA PRO A 643 -34.46 -35.13 -24.12
C PRO A 643 -35.89 -34.82 -23.65
N GLU A 644 -36.17 -34.96 -22.35
CA GLU A 644 -37.44 -34.57 -21.73
C GLU A 644 -37.67 -33.05 -21.83
N ASP A 645 -36.68 -32.25 -21.42
CA ASP A 645 -36.73 -30.79 -21.49
C ASP A 645 -36.95 -30.31 -22.93
N LEU A 646 -36.23 -30.91 -23.89
CA LEU A 646 -36.34 -30.58 -25.32
C LEU A 646 -37.77 -30.79 -25.85
N PHE A 647 -38.47 -31.82 -25.38
CA PHE A 647 -39.85 -32.08 -25.77
C PHE A 647 -40.80 -31.04 -25.19
N GLU A 648 -40.57 -30.62 -23.94
CA GLU A 648 -41.40 -29.67 -23.21
C GLU A 648 -41.30 -28.22 -23.73
N LEU A 649 -40.22 -27.86 -24.43
CA LEU A 649 -40.01 -26.50 -24.98
C LEU A 649 -41.19 -25.99 -25.82
N ARG A 650 -41.88 -26.88 -26.57
CA ARG A 650 -43.01 -26.49 -27.42
C ARG A 650 -44.25 -26.02 -26.64
N PHE A 651 -44.34 -26.39 -25.37
CA PHE A 651 -45.47 -26.08 -24.51
C PHE A 651 -45.18 -24.92 -23.57
N ASN A 652 -43.93 -24.82 -23.10
CA ASN A 652 -43.57 -23.92 -22.01
C ASN A 652 -42.86 -22.64 -22.46
N LEU A 653 -42.49 -22.51 -23.74
CA LEU A 653 -41.70 -21.38 -24.23
C LEU A 653 -42.44 -20.56 -25.29
N SER A 654 -42.56 -19.25 -25.07
CA SER A 654 -43.22 -18.35 -26.02
C SER A 654 -42.40 -18.18 -27.31
N LEU A 655 -41.06 -18.17 -27.19
CA LEU A 655 -40.12 -18.09 -28.31
C LEU A 655 -40.21 -19.26 -29.29
N TYR A 656 -40.70 -20.43 -28.86
CA TYR A 656 -40.85 -21.59 -29.74
C TYR A 656 -41.80 -21.27 -30.91
N TRP A 657 -42.94 -20.68 -30.62
CA TRP A 657 -43.98 -20.41 -31.62
C TRP A 657 -43.61 -19.28 -32.59
N SER A 658 -42.79 -18.33 -32.15
CA SER A 658 -42.32 -17.24 -33.02
C SER A 658 -41.14 -17.64 -33.91
N HIS A 659 -40.41 -18.71 -33.57
CA HIS A 659 -39.20 -19.16 -34.28
C HIS A 659 -39.21 -20.67 -34.53
N GLU A 660 -40.38 -21.23 -34.84
CA GLU A 660 -40.61 -22.68 -34.90
C GLU A 660 -39.58 -23.43 -35.74
N ALA A 661 -39.26 -22.93 -36.94
CA ALA A 661 -38.31 -23.58 -37.85
C ALA A 661 -36.89 -23.70 -37.25
N LEU A 662 -36.42 -22.67 -36.54
CA LEU A 662 -35.12 -22.67 -35.87
C LEU A 662 -35.10 -23.67 -34.71
N PHE A 663 -36.16 -23.67 -33.89
CA PHE A 663 -36.30 -24.59 -32.77
C PHE A 663 -36.38 -26.05 -33.24
N GLN A 664 -37.17 -26.34 -34.27
CA GLN A 664 -37.26 -27.68 -34.85
C GLN A 664 -35.89 -28.17 -35.34
N LYS A 665 -35.14 -27.32 -36.05
CA LYS A 665 -33.78 -27.64 -36.52
C LYS A 665 -32.83 -27.94 -35.36
N LYS A 666 -32.83 -27.10 -34.31
CA LYS A 666 -31.97 -27.25 -33.13
C LYS A 666 -32.33 -28.47 -32.27
N ILE A 667 -33.63 -28.74 -32.10
CA ILE A 667 -34.14 -29.93 -31.40
C ILE A 667 -33.73 -31.19 -32.17
N LEU A 668 -33.87 -31.21 -33.49
CA LEU A 668 -33.44 -32.35 -34.30
C LEU A 668 -31.94 -32.62 -34.13
N GLN A 669 -31.11 -31.58 -34.22
CA GLN A 669 -29.67 -31.69 -33.97
C GLN A 669 -29.35 -32.27 -32.58
N ALA A 670 -30.07 -31.83 -31.55
CA ALA A 670 -29.90 -32.37 -30.20
C ALA A 670 -30.33 -33.83 -30.10
N LEU A 671 -31.50 -34.19 -30.65
CA LEU A 671 -32.00 -35.57 -30.63
C LEU A 671 -31.08 -36.52 -31.40
N GLU A 672 -30.52 -36.10 -32.53
CA GLU A 672 -29.50 -36.87 -33.25
C GLU A 672 -28.29 -37.16 -32.36
N PHE A 673 -27.81 -36.15 -31.63
CA PHE A 673 -26.72 -36.30 -30.68
C PHE A 673 -27.06 -37.24 -29.49
N HIS A 674 -28.31 -37.22 -29.03
CA HIS A 674 -28.75 -38.11 -27.95
C HIS A 674 -28.97 -39.56 -28.38
N THR A 675 -29.28 -39.81 -29.65
CA THR A 675 -29.78 -41.12 -30.12
C THR A 675 -28.82 -41.88 -31.04
N VAL A 676 -27.99 -41.18 -31.82
CA VAL A 676 -27.13 -41.80 -32.82
C VAL A 676 -25.75 -42.12 -32.23
N PRO A 677 -25.23 -43.35 -32.38
CA PRO A 677 -23.88 -43.71 -31.94
C PRO A 677 -22.80 -42.73 -32.40
N LEU A 678 -21.99 -42.23 -31.46
CA LEU A 678 -20.98 -41.18 -31.69
C LEU A 678 -20.01 -41.51 -32.85
N ARG A 679 -19.66 -42.80 -33.03
CA ARG A 679 -18.80 -43.27 -34.13
C ARG A 679 -19.44 -43.03 -35.51
N LEU A 680 -20.74 -43.25 -35.63
CA LEU A 680 -21.48 -43.03 -36.89
C LEU A 680 -21.65 -41.53 -37.17
N LEU A 681 -21.90 -40.73 -36.13
CA LEU A 681 -21.96 -39.27 -36.24
C LEU A 681 -20.62 -38.66 -36.69
N ALA A 682 -19.50 -39.11 -36.11
CA ALA A 682 -18.17 -38.66 -36.49
C ALA A 682 -17.78 -39.09 -37.92
N GLN A 683 -18.23 -40.27 -38.37
CA GLN A 683 -17.89 -40.81 -39.68
C GLN A 683 -18.74 -40.25 -40.83
N HIS A 684 -20.03 -40.01 -40.60
CA HIS A 684 -20.98 -39.68 -41.67
C HIS A 684 -21.68 -38.33 -41.51
N GLY A 685 -21.70 -37.75 -40.31
CA GLY A 685 -22.39 -36.49 -40.02
C GLY A 685 -21.48 -35.25 -40.09
N GLY A 686 -20.16 -35.40 -40.31
CA GLY A 686 -19.22 -34.28 -40.23
C GLY A 686 -19.17 -33.63 -38.84
N LEU A 687 -19.55 -34.37 -37.81
CA LEU A 687 -19.85 -33.83 -36.49
C LEU A 687 -18.54 -33.54 -35.73
N ASN A 688 -18.26 -32.26 -35.51
CA ASN A 688 -17.09 -31.82 -34.78
C ASN A 688 -17.43 -31.56 -33.31
N LEU A 689 -17.10 -32.50 -32.43
CA LEU A 689 -17.33 -32.40 -30.98
C LEU A 689 -16.51 -31.27 -30.32
N THR A 690 -15.61 -30.63 -31.05
CA THR A 690 -14.95 -29.40 -30.57
C THR A 690 -15.81 -28.16 -30.75
N GLU A 691 -16.91 -28.21 -31.49
CA GLU A 691 -17.85 -27.09 -31.62
C GLU A 691 -18.53 -26.76 -30.29
N ASP A 692 -18.79 -25.47 -30.06
CA ASP A 692 -19.38 -24.98 -28.81
C ASP A 692 -20.74 -25.59 -28.50
N ALA A 693 -21.52 -25.98 -29.52
CA ALA A 693 -22.82 -26.62 -29.36
C ALA A 693 -22.76 -27.94 -28.57
N TYR A 694 -21.60 -28.61 -28.58
CA TYR A 694 -21.38 -29.91 -27.93
C TYR A 694 -20.49 -29.83 -26.68
N ARG A 695 -20.09 -28.63 -26.27
CA ARG A 695 -19.29 -28.40 -25.06
C ARG A 695 -20.20 -27.92 -23.93
N PRO A 696 -20.14 -28.48 -22.71
CA PRO A 696 -20.88 -27.94 -21.58
C PRO A 696 -20.29 -26.61 -21.12
N ARG A 697 -21.16 -25.74 -20.59
CA ARG A 697 -20.78 -24.50 -19.89
C ARG A 697 -20.50 -24.77 -18.41
N LEU A 698 -20.38 -23.72 -17.62
CA LEU A 698 -20.29 -23.82 -16.16
C LEU A 698 -21.68 -24.01 -15.55
N TYR A 699 -22.17 -25.26 -15.52
CA TYR A 699 -23.48 -25.56 -14.96
C TYR A 699 -23.46 -25.56 -13.42
N THR A 700 -24.22 -24.65 -12.81
CA THR A 700 -24.24 -24.40 -11.35
C THR A 700 -25.37 -25.11 -10.62
N SER A 701 -26.16 -25.93 -11.31
CA SER A 701 -27.15 -26.82 -10.67
C SER A 701 -26.44 -27.91 -9.86
N SER A 702 -27.11 -28.43 -8.83
CA SER A 702 -26.59 -29.48 -7.94
C SER A 702 -26.28 -30.80 -8.65
N THR A 703 -26.76 -30.97 -9.87
CA THR A 703 -26.41 -32.08 -10.74
C THR A 703 -24.95 -31.97 -11.19
N TRP A 704 -24.53 -30.82 -11.71
CA TRP A 704 -23.20 -30.62 -12.29
C TRP A 704 -22.17 -30.00 -11.34
N SER A 705 -22.62 -29.60 -10.15
CA SER A 705 -21.79 -28.83 -9.22
C SER A 705 -22.05 -29.16 -7.76
N ALA A 706 -21.07 -28.88 -6.92
CA ALA A 706 -21.21 -28.89 -5.47
C ALA A 706 -20.54 -27.69 -4.84
N SER A 707 -21.18 -27.17 -3.79
CA SER A 707 -20.62 -26.08 -2.99
C SER A 707 -19.89 -26.62 -1.75
N VAL A 708 -18.74 -26.06 -1.42
CA VAL A 708 -18.03 -26.28 -0.14
C VAL A 708 -17.87 -24.91 0.52
N SER A 709 -18.20 -24.82 1.81
CA SER A 709 -18.01 -23.61 2.62
C SER A 709 -16.79 -23.79 3.52
N GLY A 710 -16.01 -22.73 3.69
CA GLY A 710 -14.79 -22.70 4.51
C GLY A 710 -15.03 -22.74 6.02
N SER A 711 -16.28 -22.86 6.50
CA SER A 711 -16.54 -23.01 7.94
C SER A 711 -16.32 -24.45 8.42
N SER A 712 -15.75 -24.58 9.63
CA SER A 712 -15.11 -25.75 10.26
C SER A 712 -15.87 -27.09 10.31
N ARG A 713 -17.06 -27.21 9.72
CA ARG A 713 -17.92 -28.41 9.85
C ARG A 713 -18.07 -29.28 8.61
N ALA A 714 -17.63 -28.84 7.43
CA ALA A 714 -17.74 -29.67 6.20
C ALA A 714 -16.54 -29.48 5.26
N LEU A 715 -15.38 -30.00 5.67
CA LEU A 715 -14.13 -29.98 4.88
C LEU A 715 -14.19 -30.83 3.59
N SER A 716 -15.22 -31.68 3.44
CA SER A 716 -15.41 -32.55 2.28
C SER A 716 -16.89 -32.60 1.91
N ARG A 717 -17.20 -32.51 0.61
CA ARG A 717 -18.53 -32.82 0.06
C ARG A 717 -18.43 -33.75 -1.13
N SER A 718 -19.24 -34.80 -1.11
CA SER A 718 -19.44 -35.70 -2.24
C SER A 718 -20.70 -35.33 -3.02
N PHE A 719 -20.64 -35.42 -4.35
CA PHE A 719 -21.79 -35.24 -5.23
C PHE A 719 -21.67 -36.18 -6.44
N GLN A 720 -22.75 -36.33 -7.19
CA GLN A 720 -22.79 -37.21 -8.35
C GLN A 720 -23.14 -36.39 -9.59
N THR A 721 -22.38 -36.56 -10.67
CA THR A 721 -22.76 -35.99 -11.96
C THR A 721 -24.08 -36.60 -12.41
N PRO A 722 -24.97 -35.86 -13.10
CA PRO A 722 -26.20 -36.45 -13.59
C PRO A 722 -25.89 -37.48 -14.67
N GLN A 723 -26.90 -38.26 -15.01
CA GLN A 723 -26.85 -39.09 -16.18
C GLN A 723 -26.52 -38.23 -17.40
N HIS A 724 -25.50 -38.65 -18.13
CA HIS A 724 -25.03 -37.91 -19.28
C HIS A 724 -26.17 -37.72 -20.30
N PRO A 725 -26.33 -36.54 -20.93
CA PRO A 725 -27.52 -36.22 -21.71
C PRO A 725 -27.77 -37.20 -22.86
N SER A 726 -26.71 -37.72 -23.48
CA SER A 726 -26.85 -38.73 -24.55
C SER A 726 -27.23 -40.12 -24.01
N PHE A 727 -28.24 -40.73 -24.62
CA PHE A 727 -28.77 -42.05 -24.29
C PHE A 727 -27.74 -43.18 -24.52
N LEU A 728 -26.66 -42.92 -25.24
CA LEU A 728 -25.57 -43.88 -25.42
C LEU A 728 -24.81 -44.19 -24.11
N PHE A 729 -24.97 -43.37 -23.08
CA PHE A 729 -24.18 -43.41 -21.85
C PHE A 729 -25.04 -43.68 -20.61
N GLN A 730 -26.23 -44.29 -20.79
CA GLN A 730 -27.11 -44.60 -19.68
C GLN A 730 -26.43 -45.50 -18.64
N THR A 731 -26.66 -45.17 -17.35
CA THR A 731 -26.42 -45.93 -16.11
C THR A 731 -25.21 -45.61 -15.23
N ARG A 732 -24.35 -44.63 -15.53
CA ARG A 732 -23.18 -44.38 -14.66
C ARG A 732 -23.15 -42.98 -14.04
N LEU A 733 -23.55 -42.92 -12.78
CA LEU A 733 -23.31 -41.78 -11.90
C LEU A 733 -21.86 -41.86 -11.41
N ILE A 734 -21.04 -40.86 -11.75
CA ILE A 734 -19.67 -40.78 -11.23
C ILE A 734 -19.73 -39.95 -9.97
N SER A 735 -19.26 -40.54 -8.87
CA SER A 735 -19.18 -39.84 -7.59
C SER A 735 -17.91 -39.01 -7.55
N TRP A 736 -18.07 -37.72 -7.30
CA TRP A 736 -16.99 -36.76 -7.10
C TRP A 736 -16.91 -36.37 -5.64
N SER A 737 -15.70 -36.12 -5.16
CA SER A 737 -15.47 -35.54 -3.83
C SER A 737 -14.63 -34.27 -3.96
N LEU A 738 -15.14 -33.17 -3.41
CA LEU A 738 -14.44 -31.90 -3.29
C LEU A 738 -14.01 -31.70 -1.84
N ILE A 739 -12.74 -31.35 -1.63
CA ILE A 739 -12.13 -31.15 -0.32
C ILE A 739 -11.42 -29.79 -0.30
N TYR A 740 -11.68 -29.00 0.73
CA TYR A 740 -10.99 -27.73 0.96
C TYR A 740 -9.85 -27.93 1.97
N LEU A 741 -8.64 -27.53 1.58
CA LEU A 741 -7.41 -27.73 2.36
C LEU A 741 -6.78 -26.37 2.69
N PRO A 742 -7.25 -25.68 3.76
CA PRO A 742 -6.80 -24.34 4.11
C PRO A 742 -5.37 -24.27 4.65
N THR A 743 -4.86 -25.37 5.22
CA THR A 743 -3.58 -25.40 5.95
C THR A 743 -2.72 -26.59 5.56
N LEU A 744 -1.41 -26.49 5.82
CA LEU A 744 -0.48 -27.63 5.72
C LEU A 744 -0.98 -28.84 6.52
N GLN A 745 -1.44 -28.60 7.75
CA GLN A 745 -1.97 -29.67 8.61
C GLN A 745 -3.19 -30.34 7.99
N SER A 746 -4.13 -29.58 7.41
CA SER A 746 -5.28 -30.16 6.73
C SER A 746 -4.90 -30.98 5.50
N CYS A 747 -3.88 -30.53 4.74
CA CYS A 747 -3.38 -31.28 3.60
C CYS A 747 -2.79 -32.64 4.03
N TRP A 748 -1.97 -32.66 5.07
CA TRP A 748 -1.38 -33.89 5.61
C TRP A 748 -2.41 -34.84 6.21
N ASN A 749 -3.43 -34.33 6.89
CA ASN A 749 -4.50 -35.15 7.47
C ASN A 749 -5.26 -35.97 6.41
N TYR A 750 -5.33 -35.49 5.17
CA TYR A 750 -5.93 -36.22 4.04
C TYR A 750 -4.89 -37.02 3.22
N GLY A 751 -3.65 -37.17 3.71
CA GLY A 751 -2.62 -38.01 3.10
C GLY A 751 -1.93 -37.38 1.89
N PHE A 752 -2.06 -36.06 1.70
CA PHE A 752 -1.43 -35.34 0.61
C PHE A 752 -0.10 -34.72 1.04
N SER A 753 0.93 -34.75 0.18
CA SER A 753 2.13 -33.93 0.35
C SER A 753 1.86 -32.51 -0.15
N CYS A 754 2.04 -31.49 0.68
CA CYS A 754 1.94 -30.07 0.32
C CYS A 754 3.08 -29.25 0.94
N SER A 755 3.45 -28.12 0.30
CA SER A 755 4.35 -27.09 0.84
C SER A 755 3.58 -25.88 1.41
N SER A 756 4.26 -25.02 2.18
CA SER A 756 3.67 -23.77 2.70
C SER A 756 3.24 -22.81 1.59
N ASP A 757 3.87 -22.92 0.42
CA ASP A 757 3.62 -22.04 -0.73
C ASP A 757 2.43 -22.50 -1.57
N GLU A 758 2.00 -23.75 -1.40
CA GLU A 758 0.89 -24.37 -2.15
C GLU A 758 -0.48 -24.14 -1.52
N VAL A 759 -0.57 -23.96 -0.19
CA VAL A 759 -1.85 -23.78 0.52
C VAL A 759 -2.31 -22.32 0.51
N PRO A 760 -3.63 -22.03 0.39
CA PRO A 760 -4.77 -22.97 0.44
C PRO A 760 -5.08 -23.66 -0.91
N LEU A 761 -5.53 -24.93 -0.85
CA LEU A 761 -5.80 -25.78 -2.01
C LEU A 761 -7.25 -26.27 -2.06
N LEU A 762 -7.75 -26.51 -3.28
CA LEU A 762 -8.92 -27.35 -3.54
C LEU A 762 -8.48 -28.69 -4.10
N HIS A 763 -8.97 -29.76 -3.52
CA HIS A 763 -8.79 -31.11 -4.03
C HIS A 763 -10.10 -31.63 -4.60
N LEU A 764 -10.05 -32.17 -5.82
CA LEU A 764 -11.20 -32.74 -6.49
C LEU A 764 -10.83 -34.11 -7.05
N SER A 765 -11.56 -35.14 -6.64
CA SER A 765 -11.34 -36.52 -7.06
C SER A 765 -12.63 -37.19 -7.55
N LYS A 766 -12.47 -38.11 -8.52
CA LYS A 766 -13.52 -38.97 -9.07
C LYS A 766 -13.40 -40.38 -8.49
N SER A 767 -14.52 -41.09 -8.32
CA SER A 767 -14.53 -42.52 -8.01
C SER A 767 -13.78 -43.33 -9.08
N TYR A 768 -13.13 -44.43 -8.70
CA TYR A 768 -12.17 -45.26 -9.48
C TYR A 768 -12.57 -45.78 -10.88
N TYR A 769 -13.72 -45.39 -11.42
CA TYR A 769 -14.14 -45.77 -12.77
C TYR A 769 -13.79 -44.66 -13.78
N SER A 770 -12.75 -44.86 -14.59
CA SER A 770 -12.48 -44.03 -15.77
C SER A 770 -12.99 -44.70 -17.03
N GLU A 771 -13.89 -44.01 -17.75
CA GLU A 771 -14.33 -44.42 -19.08
C GLU A 771 -13.39 -43.75 -20.10
N PRO A 772 -12.70 -44.49 -20.98
CA PRO A 772 -11.63 -43.93 -21.82
C PRO A 772 -12.12 -42.97 -22.93
N THR A 773 -13.44 -42.72 -23.00
CA THR A 773 -14.07 -41.86 -24.01
C THR A 773 -14.53 -40.51 -23.46
N ILE A 774 -14.44 -40.27 -22.14
CA ILE A 774 -14.89 -39.03 -21.50
C ILE A 774 -13.74 -38.43 -20.68
N GLY A 775 -13.35 -37.22 -21.06
CA GLY A 775 -12.46 -36.36 -20.28
C GLY A 775 -13.26 -35.40 -19.40
N TYR A 776 -12.61 -34.82 -18.39
CA TYR A 776 -13.24 -33.83 -17.50
C TYR A 776 -12.36 -32.59 -17.39
N GLU A 777 -12.94 -31.42 -17.63
CA GLU A 777 -12.33 -30.11 -17.42
C GLU A 777 -12.98 -29.45 -16.20
N ASN A 778 -12.50 -29.79 -15.01
CA ASN A 778 -13.12 -29.31 -13.78
C ASN A 778 -12.72 -27.88 -13.45
N LYS A 779 -13.67 -27.09 -12.95
CA LYS A 779 -13.41 -25.72 -12.46
C LYS A 779 -13.99 -25.53 -11.08
N ALA A 780 -13.47 -24.58 -10.32
CA ALA A 780 -14.13 -24.12 -9.10
C ALA A 780 -14.35 -22.62 -9.16
N LEU A 781 -15.58 -22.17 -8.94
CA LEU A 781 -15.92 -20.77 -8.83
C LEU A 781 -15.85 -20.35 -7.35
N ILE A 782 -15.22 -19.21 -7.09
CA ILE A 782 -15.02 -18.67 -5.74
C ILE A 782 -16.15 -17.70 -5.44
N LEU A 783 -16.84 -17.89 -4.31
CA LEU A 783 -17.94 -17.04 -3.87
C LEU A 783 -17.49 -16.09 -2.75
N CYS A 784 -17.88 -14.82 -2.88
CA CYS A 784 -17.78 -13.79 -1.87
C CYS A 784 -19.09 -13.01 -1.79
N GLY A 785 -19.69 -12.90 -0.61
CA GLY A 785 -20.93 -12.13 -0.43
C GLY A 785 -22.10 -12.56 -1.33
N GLY A 786 -22.11 -13.82 -1.80
CA GLY A 786 -23.11 -14.34 -2.76
C GLY A 786 -22.79 -14.07 -4.24
N ARG A 787 -21.64 -13.48 -4.56
CA ARG A 787 -21.15 -13.25 -5.94
C ARG A 787 -19.95 -14.12 -6.25
N PHE A 788 -19.85 -14.57 -7.50
CA PHE A 788 -18.65 -15.23 -8.01
C PHE A 788 -17.61 -14.18 -8.38
N VAL A 789 -16.43 -14.26 -7.77
CA VAL A 789 -15.36 -13.25 -7.90
C VAL A 789 -14.07 -13.82 -8.50
N ALA A 790 -13.93 -15.14 -8.60
CA ALA A 790 -12.79 -15.76 -9.27
C ALA A 790 -13.14 -17.19 -9.71
N HIS A 791 -12.29 -17.76 -10.56
CA HIS A 791 -12.29 -19.20 -10.82
C HIS A 791 -10.94 -19.83 -10.53
N VAL A 792 -10.96 -21.14 -10.35
CA VAL A 792 -9.80 -22.02 -10.28
C VAL A 792 -9.83 -22.91 -11.52
N THR A 793 -8.83 -22.77 -12.39
CA THR A 793 -8.76 -23.40 -13.72
C THR A 793 -7.74 -24.52 -13.85
N ASN A 794 -6.70 -24.55 -13.01
CA ASN A 794 -5.54 -25.43 -13.18
C ASN A 794 -5.52 -26.51 -12.10
N PHE A 795 -6.40 -27.52 -12.22
CA PHE A 795 -6.23 -28.75 -11.44
C PHE A 795 -5.05 -29.55 -12.01
N GLU A 796 -3.88 -29.45 -11.38
CA GLU A 796 -2.73 -30.30 -11.66
C GLU A 796 -2.92 -31.64 -10.93
N GLY A 797 -3.32 -32.67 -11.69
CA GLY A 797 -3.78 -33.92 -11.12
C GLY A 797 -5.11 -33.73 -10.39
N GLN A 798 -5.13 -33.98 -9.07
CA GLN A 798 -6.35 -33.86 -8.24
C GLN A 798 -6.38 -32.60 -7.38
N LYS A 799 -5.43 -31.66 -7.55
CA LYS A 799 -5.30 -30.48 -6.70
C LYS A 799 -5.23 -29.22 -7.54
N ALA A 800 -5.79 -28.13 -7.03
CA ALA A 800 -5.64 -26.80 -7.61
C ALA A 800 -5.39 -25.76 -6.52
N MET A 801 -4.50 -24.82 -6.82
CA MET A 801 -4.23 -23.65 -5.99
C MET A 801 -5.41 -22.69 -6.03
N ILE A 802 -5.77 -22.14 -4.87
CA ILE A 802 -6.79 -21.11 -4.78
C ILE A 802 -6.10 -19.75 -4.95
N PRO A 803 -6.54 -18.93 -5.93
CA PRO A 803 -6.14 -17.53 -6.05
C PRO A 803 -6.21 -16.81 -4.71
N SER A 804 -5.20 -16.00 -4.38
CA SER A 804 -5.25 -15.17 -3.16
C SER A 804 -6.23 -14.00 -3.36
N ALA A 805 -6.93 -13.63 -2.28
CA ALA A 805 -7.75 -12.40 -2.22
C ALA A 805 -6.88 -11.15 -2.05
N LEU A 806 -5.68 -11.35 -1.49
CA LEU A 806 -4.70 -10.32 -1.15
C LEU A 806 -3.59 -10.43 -2.20
N GLY A 807 -3.64 -9.55 -3.19
CA GLY A 807 -2.65 -9.46 -4.25
C GLY A 807 -1.42 -8.74 -3.72
N THR A 808 -0.52 -9.45 -3.03
CA THR A 808 0.77 -8.88 -2.64
C THR A 808 1.90 -9.86 -2.92
N ASN A 809 2.65 -9.57 -3.99
CA ASN A 809 4.06 -9.94 -4.20
C ASN A 809 4.51 -11.41 -4.09
N SER A 810 3.64 -12.38 -4.33
CA SER A 810 4.07 -13.74 -4.68
C SER A 810 3.61 -14.05 -6.09
N SER A 811 4.29 -14.96 -6.77
CA SER A 811 3.95 -15.50 -8.10
C SER A 811 2.58 -16.23 -8.16
N ARG A 812 1.64 -15.87 -7.28
CA ARG A 812 0.30 -16.43 -7.11
C ARG A 812 -0.67 -15.68 -8.03
N SER A 813 -1.54 -16.42 -8.72
CA SER A 813 -2.63 -15.83 -9.50
C SER A 813 -3.58 -15.09 -8.56
N ALA A 814 -3.47 -13.77 -8.44
CA ALA A 814 -4.39 -12.96 -7.64
C ALA A 814 -5.75 -12.85 -8.36
N SER A 815 -6.85 -12.85 -7.60
CA SER A 815 -8.17 -12.51 -8.16
C SER A 815 -8.17 -11.04 -8.57
N LEU A 816 -8.64 -10.74 -9.79
CA LEU A 816 -8.85 -9.36 -10.26
C LEU A 816 -10.08 -8.71 -9.61
N PHE A 817 -10.96 -9.50 -8.98
CA PHE A 817 -12.13 -9.00 -8.26
C PHE A 817 -11.92 -9.23 -6.75
N PRO A 818 -11.75 -8.17 -5.95
CA PRO A 818 -11.58 -8.29 -4.52
C PRO A 818 -12.86 -8.77 -3.84
N CYS A 819 -12.70 -9.31 -2.63
CA CYS A 819 -13.83 -9.77 -1.84
C CYS A 819 -14.17 -8.73 -0.77
N PRO A 820 -15.33 -8.03 -0.84
CA PRO A 820 -15.75 -7.06 0.18
C PRO A 820 -15.80 -7.62 1.61
N ALA A 821 -16.09 -8.92 1.75
CA ALA A 821 -16.13 -9.61 3.04
C ALA A 821 -14.74 -9.98 3.59
N GLY A 822 -13.65 -9.58 2.93
CA GLY A 822 -12.26 -9.79 3.37
C GLY A 822 -11.75 -11.23 3.24
N SER A 823 -12.61 -12.22 2.95
CA SER A 823 -12.19 -13.62 2.76
C SER A 823 -13.18 -14.43 1.92
N PHE A 824 -12.66 -15.41 1.17
CA PHE A 824 -13.47 -16.35 0.41
C PHE A 824 -14.11 -17.39 1.35
N SER A 825 -15.41 -17.26 1.59
CA SER A 825 -16.14 -18.11 2.56
C SER A 825 -16.75 -19.37 1.95
N SER A 826 -16.79 -19.47 0.61
CA SER A 826 -17.30 -20.65 -0.10
C SER A 826 -16.82 -20.77 -1.55
N PHE A 827 -16.91 -21.99 -2.06
CA PHE A 827 -16.49 -22.38 -3.40
C PHE A 827 -17.58 -23.23 -4.03
N GLN A 828 -17.73 -23.18 -5.34
CA GLN A 828 -18.59 -24.06 -6.12
C GLN A 828 -17.78 -24.78 -7.18
N ALA A 829 -17.50 -26.06 -6.97
CA ALA A 829 -16.90 -26.91 -7.99
C ALA A 829 -17.92 -27.26 -9.05
N VAL A 830 -17.51 -27.15 -10.31
CA VAL A 830 -18.30 -27.40 -11.50
C VAL A 830 -17.56 -28.42 -12.37
N ILE A 831 -18.26 -29.50 -12.72
CA ILE A 831 -17.72 -30.61 -13.51
C ILE A 831 -18.13 -30.42 -14.97
N ARG A 832 -17.15 -30.29 -15.88
CA ARG A 832 -17.40 -30.19 -17.32
C ARG A 832 -16.91 -31.45 -18.04
N PRO A 833 -17.79 -32.40 -18.36
CA PRO A 833 -17.37 -33.52 -19.21
C PRO A 833 -17.09 -33.04 -20.64
N PHE A 834 -16.12 -33.63 -21.30
CA PHE A 834 -15.92 -33.47 -22.74
C PHE A 834 -15.63 -34.81 -23.40
N TYR A 835 -15.97 -34.92 -24.68
CA TYR A 835 -15.81 -36.16 -25.43
C TYR A 835 -14.38 -36.30 -25.94
N LEU A 836 -13.74 -37.44 -25.66
CA LEU A 836 -12.45 -37.78 -26.23
C LEU A 836 -12.66 -38.37 -27.63
N THR A 837 -12.24 -37.65 -28.67
CA THR A 837 -12.32 -38.09 -30.07
C THR A 837 -11.22 -39.09 -30.44
N ASN A 838 -10.17 -39.21 -29.63
CA ASN A 838 -9.07 -40.14 -29.85
C ASN A 838 -8.64 -40.78 -28.52
N SER A 839 -8.67 -42.11 -28.44
CA SER A 839 -8.42 -42.90 -27.22
C SER A 839 -6.94 -43.03 -26.86
N SER A 840 -6.15 -41.95 -26.96
CA SER A 840 -4.73 -41.96 -26.63
C SER A 840 -4.45 -41.10 -25.40
N GLY A 841 -4.72 -41.68 -24.23
CA GLY A 841 -3.91 -41.48 -23.01
C GLY A 841 -3.78 -40.06 -22.46
N VAL A 842 -4.90 -39.36 -22.22
CA VAL A 842 -4.91 -38.19 -21.33
C VAL A 842 -5.89 -38.48 -20.20
N ASP A 843 -5.36 -39.04 -19.11
CA ASP A 843 -6.02 -39.17 -17.80
C ASP A 843 -5.42 -38.12 -16.86
#